data_AF-A0A409WWR5-F1
#
_entry.id   AF-A0A409WWR5-F1
#
_cell.length_a   1.000
_cell.length_b   1.000
_cell.length_c   1.000
_cell.angle_alpha   90.00
_cell.angle_beta   90.00
_cell.angle_gamma   90.00
#
_symmetry.space_group_name_H-M   'P 1'
#
loop_
_entity.id
_entity.type
_entity.pdbx_description
1 polymer ?
#
loop_
_entity_poly.entity_id
_entity_poly.type
_entity_poly.pdbx_seq_one_letter_code
_entity_poly.pdbx_strand_id
1 'polypeptide(L)'
;VKHYQFLLKRGFKLHDKYEPDWIPPWELDPTLHPLKCVESIPGGGGFCDAIRVQDNSRVMIKLVSTAKMELPIMQYLSRPQLRGDLRNHTVPLIDAIPVPQNDDIVMIVMPLLLGFGKLPFRRVGEVVECLEQFFETVEFLHEHNIVHMDACPGNLMMDVDPLITTGWHPWRWRTQDGQNKMIEWVDRWHTRLNKYYLIDFDLSQRFEDKRWAQFMGQWGQDKTVPEMSPTQFCDGFKVDVYYQMGNSINYLIRHYPELQLTLQPLADALTVRDPAQRPNARQAHFLVLFIPYHMPSDPALLAELAIRLEESRKHYGMRPSEIPSDRFWVHHYHFLMKRGYKLHDKFDPDWVPPWELDRTLHPFDCIESRRASRSFCDAICIADNSRVMIKLVKTAKNELPIMRYLSEPGLRKDPRNHTVPLLDAIPVPADDDTVMVIMPLLLEFDDLPFRRVGEVVECLEQLFETVEFLHEHNIVHMDACSGNLMMDANPLITTEWHPWNWRTQDGRDKEIKWVDRWYTRPNKYYLIDFDLSEQVTDKRWAKFIGKWGQDKTVPEMSPTVYCNGFKVDVYQMGNSINRLIRYYPDLQSIMQPLADALTVKDPAQRPNARQAVRLLRKFIELVPRQEMKRRIWRHGYYTLTPKERFLVQYFGQQSFY
;
A
#
# COMPACT_ATOMS: atom_id res chain seq x y z
N VAL A 1 -4.89 -49.72 4.47
CA VAL A 1 -5.37 -51.12 4.40
C VAL A 1 -6.42 -51.42 5.49
N LYS A 2 -6.08 -51.54 6.79
CA LYS A 2 -7.03 -51.93 7.88
C LYS A 2 -8.37 -51.16 7.89
N HIS A 3 -8.34 -49.87 7.58
CA HIS A 3 -9.53 -48.99 7.63
C HIS A 3 -10.16 -48.70 6.25
N TYR A 4 -9.71 -49.32 5.15
CA TYR A 4 -10.20 -49.03 3.80
C TYR A 4 -11.72 -49.17 3.67
N GLN A 5 -12.25 -50.35 4.03
CA GLN A 5 -13.69 -50.64 3.93
C GLN A 5 -14.55 -49.74 4.83
N PHE A 6 -14.00 -49.29 5.96
CA PHE A 6 -14.67 -48.36 6.86
C PHE A 6 -14.77 -46.96 6.24
N LEU A 7 -13.68 -46.45 5.67
CA LEU A 7 -13.66 -45.14 5.00
C LEU A 7 -14.53 -45.13 3.73
N LEU A 8 -14.51 -46.22 2.95
CA LEU A 8 -15.37 -46.35 1.78
C LEU A 8 -16.85 -46.27 2.14
N LYS A 9 -17.27 -46.94 3.23
CA LYS A 9 -18.64 -46.85 3.77
C LYS A 9 -19.01 -45.45 4.28
N ARG A 10 -18.02 -44.65 4.68
CA ARG A 10 -18.20 -43.24 5.05
C ARG A 10 -18.14 -42.29 3.84
N GLY A 11 -18.01 -42.81 2.62
CA GLY A 11 -18.00 -42.03 1.39
C GLY A 11 -16.63 -41.52 0.96
N PHE A 12 -15.54 -42.11 1.45
CA PHE A 12 -14.16 -41.76 1.08
C PHE A 12 -13.44 -42.96 0.46
N LYS A 13 -13.18 -42.90 -0.85
CA LYS A 13 -12.45 -43.93 -1.59
C LYS A 13 -10.95 -43.64 -1.55
N LEU A 14 -10.16 -44.52 -0.93
CA LEU A 14 -8.69 -44.46 -1.02
C LEU A 14 -8.21 -45.08 -2.34
N HIS A 15 -6.94 -44.90 -2.67
CA HIS A 15 -6.32 -45.57 -3.81
C HIS A 15 -6.46 -47.10 -3.72
N ASP A 16 -6.69 -47.76 -4.86
CA ASP A 16 -6.89 -49.21 -4.98
C ASP A 16 -5.76 -50.05 -4.32
N LYS A 17 -4.54 -49.51 -4.19
CA LYS A 17 -3.42 -50.15 -3.47
C LYS A 17 -3.68 -50.46 -1.99
N TYR A 18 -4.72 -49.85 -1.42
CA TYR A 18 -5.12 -50.06 -0.03
C TYR A 18 -6.22 -51.11 0.13
N GLU A 19 -6.72 -51.69 -0.96
CA GLU A 19 -7.65 -52.82 -0.92
C GLU A 19 -6.98 -54.07 -0.34
N PRO A 20 -7.67 -54.86 0.51
CA PRO A 20 -7.08 -56.02 1.15
C PRO A 20 -6.51 -57.07 0.18
N ASP A 21 -7.13 -57.23 -0.99
CA ASP A 21 -6.78 -58.24 -1.99
C ASP A 21 -6.04 -57.64 -3.20
N TRP A 22 -5.52 -56.41 -3.08
CA TRP A 22 -4.82 -55.76 -4.17
C TRP A 22 -3.47 -56.41 -4.45
N ILE A 23 -3.23 -56.75 -5.71
CA ILE A 23 -1.96 -57.27 -6.21
C ILE A 23 -1.27 -56.16 -6.99
N PRO A 24 0.03 -55.88 -6.74
CA PRO A 24 0.74 -54.85 -7.48
C PRO A 24 0.79 -55.12 -8.99
N PRO A 25 0.56 -54.10 -9.85
CA PRO A 25 0.58 -54.26 -11.30
C PRO A 25 1.87 -54.86 -11.84
N TRP A 26 3.01 -54.56 -11.23
CA TRP A 26 4.32 -55.07 -11.61
C TRP A 26 4.57 -56.54 -11.23
N GLU A 27 3.71 -57.14 -10.41
CA GLU A 27 3.71 -58.59 -10.16
C GLU A 27 2.87 -59.35 -11.20
N LEU A 28 1.90 -58.66 -11.82
CA LEU A 28 1.05 -59.21 -12.87
C LEU A 28 1.66 -59.04 -14.27
N ASP A 29 2.42 -57.96 -14.50
CA ASP A 29 3.12 -57.66 -15.75
C ASP A 29 4.61 -57.36 -15.48
N PRO A 30 5.53 -58.29 -15.82
CA PRO A 30 6.97 -58.10 -15.63
C PRO A 30 7.59 -56.94 -16.43
N THR A 31 6.88 -56.36 -17.40
CA THR A 31 7.34 -55.20 -18.16
C THR A 31 7.14 -53.88 -17.41
N LEU A 32 6.29 -53.87 -16.37
CA LEU A 32 6.04 -52.72 -15.51
C LEU A 32 7.12 -52.64 -14.41
N HIS A 33 7.84 -51.52 -14.38
CA HIS A 33 8.80 -51.25 -13.31
C HIS A 33 8.08 -50.57 -12.13
N PRO A 34 8.25 -51.02 -10.87
CA PRO A 34 7.56 -50.47 -9.70
C PRO A 34 7.62 -48.94 -9.62
N LEU A 35 8.82 -48.35 -9.79
CA LEU A 35 9.01 -46.88 -9.76
C LEU A 35 8.18 -46.10 -10.79
N LYS A 36 7.66 -46.73 -11.85
CA LYS A 36 6.81 -46.09 -12.86
C LYS A 36 5.31 -46.15 -12.51
N CYS A 37 4.93 -46.94 -11.51
CA CYS A 37 3.55 -47.13 -11.07
C CYS A 37 3.21 -46.17 -9.93
N VAL A 38 2.05 -45.52 -9.98
CA VAL A 38 1.59 -44.58 -8.93
C VAL A 38 1.36 -45.31 -7.60
N GLU A 39 1.01 -46.58 -7.68
CA GLU A 39 0.73 -47.44 -6.54
C GLU A 39 1.99 -47.73 -5.71
N SER A 40 3.17 -47.62 -6.31
CA SER A 40 4.44 -47.83 -5.61
C SER A 40 4.83 -46.64 -4.73
N ILE A 41 4.12 -45.51 -4.82
CA ILE A 41 4.47 -44.30 -4.09
C ILE A 41 4.02 -44.50 -2.63
N PRO A 42 4.95 -44.46 -1.65
CA PRO A 42 4.59 -44.59 -0.25
C PRO A 42 3.73 -43.39 0.18
N GLY A 43 2.79 -43.62 1.09
CA GLY A 43 2.03 -42.53 1.72
C GLY A 43 2.92 -41.63 2.59
N GLY A 44 2.44 -40.43 2.90
CA GLY A 44 3.08 -39.56 3.90
C GLY A 44 2.78 -40.09 5.30
N GLY A 45 3.76 -40.12 6.21
CA GLY A 45 3.53 -40.61 7.57
C GLY A 45 2.39 -39.85 8.25
N GLY A 46 1.25 -40.51 8.47
CA GLY A 46 0.04 -39.92 9.06
C GLY A 46 -0.93 -39.23 8.08
N PHE A 47 -0.63 -39.22 6.77
CA PHE A 47 -1.41 -38.56 5.73
C PHE A 47 -1.78 -39.52 4.60
N CYS A 48 -3.01 -39.41 4.10
CA CYS A 48 -3.50 -40.21 2.97
C CYS A 48 -4.45 -39.40 2.10
N ASP A 49 -4.20 -39.33 0.80
CA ASP A 49 -5.15 -38.78 -0.16
C ASP A 49 -6.31 -39.74 -0.40
N ALA A 50 -7.48 -39.17 -0.74
CA ALA A 50 -8.69 -39.91 -1.05
C ALA A 50 -9.60 -39.12 -2.01
N ILE A 51 -10.60 -39.80 -2.57
CA ILE A 51 -11.68 -39.20 -3.35
C ILE A 51 -12.96 -39.29 -2.53
N ARG A 52 -13.63 -38.15 -2.34
CA ARG A 52 -14.96 -38.10 -1.74
C ARG A 52 -16.00 -38.54 -2.77
N VAL A 53 -16.73 -39.61 -2.47
CA VAL A 53 -17.67 -40.27 -3.40
C VAL A 53 -18.85 -39.38 -3.78
N GLN A 54 -19.27 -38.49 -2.88
CA GLN A 54 -20.46 -37.65 -3.05
C GLN A 54 -20.32 -36.65 -4.21
N ASP A 55 -19.16 -36.02 -4.36
CA ASP A 55 -18.92 -34.89 -5.27
C ASP A 55 -17.66 -35.08 -6.14
N ASN A 56 -17.00 -36.23 -6.01
CA ASN A 56 -15.74 -36.58 -6.69
C ASN A 56 -14.59 -35.60 -6.38
N SER A 57 -14.66 -34.88 -5.25
CA SER A 57 -13.58 -33.98 -4.81
C SER A 57 -12.39 -34.76 -4.24
N ARG A 58 -11.19 -34.23 -4.45
CA ARG A 58 -9.96 -34.77 -3.88
C ARG A 58 -9.74 -34.21 -2.48
N VAL A 59 -9.45 -35.10 -1.54
CA VAL A 59 -9.29 -34.76 -0.12
C VAL A 59 -8.00 -35.36 0.43
N MET A 60 -7.51 -34.78 1.51
CA MET A 60 -6.45 -35.29 2.35
C MET A 60 -7.03 -35.73 3.69
N ILE A 61 -6.63 -36.91 4.15
CA ILE A 61 -6.96 -37.46 5.46
C ILE A 61 -5.71 -37.38 6.33
N LYS A 62 -5.80 -36.72 7.48
CA LYS A 62 -4.74 -36.63 8.49
C LYS A 62 -5.18 -37.34 9.76
N LEU A 63 -4.28 -38.12 10.36
CA LEU A 63 -4.46 -38.67 11.71
C LEU A 63 -4.09 -37.61 12.75
N VAL A 64 -5.01 -37.30 13.66
CA VAL A 64 -4.85 -36.27 14.68
C VAL A 64 -5.11 -36.88 16.05
N SER A 65 -4.33 -36.49 17.06
CA SER A 65 -4.58 -36.92 18.43
C SER A 65 -5.79 -36.18 19.03
N THR A 66 -6.70 -36.92 19.65
CA THR A 66 -7.87 -36.34 20.33
C THR A 66 -7.51 -35.56 21.60
N ALA A 67 -6.31 -35.77 22.15
CA ALA A 67 -5.80 -35.03 23.30
C ALA A 67 -5.30 -33.61 22.95
N LYS A 68 -5.16 -33.29 21.66
CA LYS A 68 -4.69 -31.98 21.18
C LYS A 68 -5.85 -31.06 20.82
N MET A 69 -5.55 -29.76 20.75
CA MET A 69 -6.53 -28.73 20.39
C MET A 69 -6.81 -28.59 18.89
N GLU A 70 -6.07 -29.31 18.03
CA GLU A 70 -6.20 -29.22 16.57
C GLU A 70 -7.65 -29.45 16.09
N LEU A 71 -8.27 -30.59 16.42
CA LEU A 71 -9.65 -30.86 15.99
C LEU A 71 -10.65 -29.83 16.55
N PRO A 72 -10.67 -29.51 17.86
CA PRO A 72 -11.54 -28.46 18.40
C PRO A 72 -11.38 -27.09 17.71
N ILE A 73 -10.14 -26.68 17.40
CA ILE A 73 -9.86 -25.42 16.70
C ILE A 73 -10.40 -25.48 15.27
N MET A 74 -10.13 -26.56 14.52
CA MET A 74 -10.61 -26.72 13.16
C MET A 74 -12.15 -26.76 13.07
N GLN A 75 -12.81 -27.43 14.02
CA GLN A 75 -14.27 -27.43 14.15
C GLN A 75 -14.82 -26.02 14.43
N TYR A 76 -14.14 -25.25 15.28
CA TYR A 76 -14.51 -23.87 15.57
C TYR A 76 -14.41 -23.00 14.32
N LEU A 77 -13.26 -23.02 13.64
CA LEU A 77 -12.97 -22.21 12.45
C LEU A 77 -13.85 -22.59 11.25
N SER A 78 -14.33 -23.83 11.20
CA SER A 78 -15.20 -24.33 10.13
C SER A 78 -16.71 -24.12 10.39
N ARG A 79 -17.09 -23.44 11.49
CA ARG A 79 -18.50 -23.07 11.73
C ARG A 79 -19.04 -22.20 10.58
N PRO A 80 -20.31 -22.35 10.16
CA PRO A 80 -20.84 -21.63 9.00
C PRO A 80 -20.62 -20.11 9.03
N GLN A 81 -20.72 -19.48 10.20
CA GLN A 81 -20.49 -18.04 10.35
C GLN A 81 -19.03 -17.65 10.10
N LEU A 82 -18.09 -18.41 10.69
CA LEU A 82 -16.65 -18.13 10.56
C LEU A 82 -16.12 -18.58 9.20
N ARG A 83 -16.71 -19.62 8.60
CA ARG A 83 -16.34 -20.10 7.27
C ARG A 83 -16.77 -19.12 6.16
N GLY A 84 -17.81 -18.33 6.42
CA GLY A 84 -18.25 -17.25 5.53
C GLY A 84 -17.49 -15.94 5.68
N ASP A 85 -16.63 -15.78 6.70
CA ASP A 85 -15.77 -14.60 6.83
C ASP A 85 -14.65 -14.69 5.79
N LEU A 86 -14.55 -13.68 4.91
CA LEU A 86 -13.59 -13.65 3.81
C LEU A 86 -12.13 -13.64 4.30
N ARG A 87 -11.89 -13.23 5.55
CA ARG A 87 -10.56 -13.18 6.16
C ARG A 87 -10.08 -14.55 6.65
N ASN A 88 -10.96 -15.53 6.70
CA ASN A 88 -10.67 -16.86 7.20
C ASN A 88 -10.11 -17.77 6.10
N HIS A 89 -8.81 -17.65 5.82
CA HIS A 89 -8.12 -18.57 4.90
C HIS A 89 -7.52 -19.79 5.63
N THR A 90 -8.20 -20.28 6.66
CA THR A 90 -7.84 -21.57 7.28
C THR A 90 -8.40 -22.73 6.46
N VAL A 91 -7.69 -23.86 6.44
CA VAL A 91 -8.17 -25.05 5.73
C VAL A 91 -9.51 -25.53 6.33
N PRO A 92 -10.54 -25.78 5.50
CA PRO A 92 -11.82 -26.24 6.02
C PRO A 92 -11.73 -27.69 6.49
N LEU A 93 -12.38 -27.96 7.63
CA LEU A 93 -12.69 -29.32 8.07
C LEU A 93 -13.91 -29.82 7.30
N ILE A 94 -13.72 -30.80 6.41
CA ILE A 94 -14.79 -31.44 5.64
C ILE A 94 -15.51 -32.47 6.49
N ASP A 95 -14.76 -33.30 7.22
CA ASP A 95 -15.30 -34.33 8.11
C ASP A 95 -14.29 -34.68 9.23
N ALA A 96 -14.78 -35.20 10.34
CA ALA A 96 -13.99 -35.72 11.44
C ALA A 96 -14.51 -37.12 11.82
N ILE A 97 -13.73 -38.15 11.49
CA ILE A 97 -14.14 -39.54 11.55
C ILE A 97 -13.41 -40.21 12.73
N PRO A 98 -14.15 -40.66 13.77
CA PRO A 98 -13.56 -41.45 14.85
C PRO A 98 -12.96 -42.75 14.32
N VAL A 99 -11.77 -43.11 14.82
CA VAL A 99 -11.12 -44.36 14.43
C VAL A 99 -11.76 -45.52 15.20
N PRO A 100 -12.23 -46.59 14.53
CA PRO A 100 -12.84 -47.71 15.23
C PRO A 100 -11.87 -48.33 16.26
N GLN A 101 -12.34 -48.46 17.51
CA GLN A 101 -11.60 -49.05 18.63
C GLN A 101 -10.33 -48.27 19.04
N ASN A 102 -10.26 -46.98 18.71
CA ASN A 102 -9.18 -46.10 19.16
C ASN A 102 -9.73 -44.69 19.40
N ASP A 103 -9.86 -44.32 20.68
CA ASP A 103 -10.39 -43.01 21.09
C ASP A 103 -9.29 -41.93 21.19
N ASP A 104 -8.02 -42.30 21.06
CA ASP A 104 -6.87 -41.38 21.15
C ASP A 104 -6.58 -40.66 19.82
N ILE A 105 -7.17 -41.14 18.71
CA ILE A 105 -6.92 -40.66 17.36
C ILE A 105 -8.23 -40.45 16.60
N VAL A 106 -8.28 -39.37 15.83
CA VAL A 106 -9.36 -39.05 14.89
C VAL A 106 -8.79 -38.83 13.49
N MET A 107 -9.51 -39.26 12.46
CA MET A 107 -9.19 -38.95 11.07
C MET A 107 -9.91 -37.66 10.68
N ILE A 108 -9.16 -36.58 10.46
CA ILE A 108 -9.74 -35.36 9.89
C ILE A 108 -9.62 -35.41 8.37
N VAL A 109 -10.66 -34.92 7.69
CA VAL A 109 -10.72 -34.81 6.23
C VAL A 109 -10.70 -33.33 5.86
N MET A 110 -9.79 -32.96 4.96
CA MET A 110 -9.61 -31.60 4.47
C MET A 110 -9.39 -31.61 2.95
N PRO A 111 -9.52 -30.48 2.25
CA PRO A 111 -9.20 -30.42 0.82
C PRO A 111 -7.78 -30.87 0.54
N LEU A 112 -7.57 -31.50 -0.62
CA LEU A 112 -6.22 -31.79 -1.10
C LEU A 112 -5.59 -30.50 -1.66
N LEU A 113 -4.50 -30.06 -1.03
CA LEU A 113 -3.82 -28.80 -1.39
C LEU A 113 -2.34 -29.04 -1.72
N LEU A 114 -1.74 -28.12 -2.47
CA LEU A 114 -0.31 -28.15 -2.81
C LEU A 114 0.44 -27.05 -2.05
N GLY A 115 1.70 -27.29 -1.69
CA GLY A 115 2.53 -26.25 -1.07
C GLY A 115 2.64 -24.99 -1.94
N PHE A 116 2.44 -23.81 -1.35
CA PHE A 116 2.27 -22.55 -2.08
C PHE A 116 3.42 -22.21 -3.05
N GLY A 117 4.65 -22.58 -2.68
CA GLY A 117 5.86 -22.33 -3.47
C GLY A 117 6.22 -23.43 -4.49
N LYS A 118 5.40 -24.48 -4.66
CA LYS A 118 5.67 -25.54 -5.66
C LYS A 118 5.50 -25.03 -7.09
N LEU A 119 4.48 -24.22 -7.35
CA LEU A 119 4.35 -23.47 -8.59
C LEU A 119 5.09 -22.13 -8.43
N PRO A 120 6.06 -21.81 -9.31
CA PRO A 120 6.88 -20.62 -9.16
C PRO A 120 6.04 -19.34 -9.29
N PHE A 121 6.38 -18.33 -8.48
CA PHE A 121 5.87 -16.97 -8.64
C PHE A 121 6.54 -16.32 -9.85
N ARG A 122 5.74 -15.67 -10.69
CA ARG A 122 6.22 -14.99 -11.92
C ARG A 122 6.21 -13.48 -11.79
N ARG A 123 5.50 -12.93 -10.80
CA ARG A 123 5.31 -11.49 -10.58
C ARG A 123 5.31 -11.16 -9.10
N VAL A 124 5.75 -9.95 -8.76
CA VAL A 124 5.69 -9.41 -7.39
C VAL A 124 4.25 -9.38 -6.89
N GLY A 125 3.28 -9.01 -7.74
CA GLY A 125 1.86 -8.98 -7.37
C GLY A 125 1.31 -10.32 -6.89
N GLU A 126 1.77 -11.44 -7.46
CA GLU A 126 1.36 -12.79 -7.01
C GLU A 126 1.90 -13.12 -5.61
N VAL A 127 3.09 -12.60 -5.28
CA VAL A 127 3.68 -12.74 -3.94
C VAL A 127 2.93 -11.86 -2.93
N VAL A 128 2.58 -10.63 -3.32
CA VAL A 128 1.80 -9.71 -2.48
C VAL A 128 0.43 -10.28 -2.18
N GLU A 129 -0.30 -10.80 -3.18
CA GLU A 129 -1.60 -11.47 -3.01
C GLU A 129 -1.50 -12.67 -2.04
N CYS A 130 -0.45 -13.48 -2.17
CA CYS A 130 -0.21 -14.61 -1.28
C CYS A 130 0.07 -14.16 0.16
N LEU A 131 0.90 -13.13 0.35
CA LEU A 131 1.22 -12.58 1.67
C LEU A 131 0.00 -11.91 2.30
N GLU A 132 -0.84 -11.25 1.52
CA GLU A 132 -2.07 -10.59 1.98
C GLU A 132 -3.03 -11.61 2.59
N GLN A 133 -3.43 -12.65 1.84
CA GLN A 133 -4.33 -13.71 2.34
C GLN A 133 -3.76 -14.41 3.58
N PHE A 134 -2.44 -14.65 3.57
CA PHE A 134 -1.78 -15.29 4.71
C PHE A 134 -1.78 -14.40 5.95
N PHE A 135 -1.44 -13.12 5.81
CA PHE A 135 -1.37 -12.19 6.94
C PHE A 135 -2.76 -11.88 7.47
N GLU A 136 -3.75 -11.77 6.59
CA GLU A 136 -5.16 -11.63 6.93
C GLU A 136 -5.66 -12.81 7.76
N THR A 137 -5.23 -14.03 7.43
CA THR A 137 -5.58 -15.23 8.22
C THR A 137 -4.97 -15.21 9.61
N VAL A 138 -3.71 -14.80 9.75
CA VAL A 138 -3.05 -14.70 11.06
C VAL A 138 -3.74 -13.63 11.90
N GLU A 139 -4.09 -12.48 11.32
CA GLU A 139 -4.93 -11.47 11.98
C GLU A 139 -6.27 -12.06 12.45
N PHE A 140 -6.98 -12.77 11.57
CA PHE A 140 -8.25 -13.40 11.87
C PHE A 140 -8.14 -14.40 13.03
N LEU A 141 -7.12 -15.25 13.06
CA LEU A 141 -6.85 -16.17 14.16
C LEU A 141 -6.61 -15.42 15.48
N HIS A 142 -5.83 -14.34 15.44
CA HIS A 142 -5.52 -13.54 16.63
C HIS A 142 -6.75 -12.80 17.17
N GLU A 143 -7.68 -12.38 16.32
CA GLU A 143 -8.99 -11.84 16.74
C GLU A 143 -9.84 -12.87 17.48
N HIS A 144 -9.69 -14.15 17.12
CA HIS A 144 -10.40 -15.27 17.74
C HIS A 144 -9.66 -15.91 18.91
N ASN A 145 -8.61 -15.23 19.41
CA ASN A 145 -7.74 -15.68 20.50
C ASN A 145 -7.03 -17.01 20.21
N ILE A 146 -6.69 -17.25 18.95
CA ILE A 146 -5.96 -18.45 18.51
C ILE A 146 -4.52 -18.04 18.17
N VAL A 147 -3.57 -18.74 18.78
CA VAL A 147 -2.15 -18.69 18.39
C VAL A 147 -1.84 -19.97 17.64
N HIS A 148 -1.20 -19.86 16.48
CA HIS A 148 -0.96 -21.05 15.65
C HIS A 148 0.37 -21.74 15.97
N MET A 149 1.41 -20.99 16.33
CA MET A 149 2.70 -21.48 16.89
C MET A 149 3.57 -22.37 15.99
N ASP A 150 3.13 -22.74 14.79
CA ASP A 150 3.89 -23.57 13.85
C ASP A 150 3.55 -23.30 12.38
N ALA A 151 3.03 -22.12 12.03
CA ALA A 151 2.79 -21.78 10.63
C ALA A 151 4.11 -21.41 9.92
N CYS A 152 4.90 -22.41 9.60
CA CYS A 152 6.05 -22.27 8.73
C CYS A 152 5.58 -22.14 7.26
N PRO A 153 6.46 -21.70 6.32
CA PRO A 153 6.15 -21.73 4.89
C PRO A 153 5.67 -23.11 4.38
N GLY A 154 6.07 -24.20 5.05
CA GLY A 154 5.60 -25.55 4.74
C GLY A 154 4.11 -25.80 5.03
N ASN A 155 3.51 -24.98 5.91
CA ASN A 155 2.11 -25.04 6.32
C ASN A 155 1.23 -24.01 5.59
N LEU A 156 1.81 -23.27 4.63
CA LEU A 156 1.06 -22.48 3.67
C LEU A 156 0.85 -23.29 2.40
N MET A 157 -0.42 -23.58 2.13
CA MET A 157 -0.85 -24.39 1.01
C MET A 157 -1.68 -23.55 0.05
N MET A 158 -1.94 -24.04 -1.14
CA MET A 158 -2.78 -23.38 -2.12
C MET A 158 -3.67 -24.39 -2.83
N ASP A 159 -4.85 -23.92 -3.22
CA ASP A 159 -5.71 -24.64 -4.15
C ASP A 159 -5.14 -24.47 -5.58
N VAL A 160 -4.68 -25.58 -6.14
CA VAL A 160 -4.08 -25.62 -7.48
C VAL A 160 -5.05 -26.16 -8.53
N ASP A 161 -6.23 -26.60 -8.16
CA ASP A 161 -7.17 -27.21 -9.11
C ASP A 161 -7.62 -26.23 -10.21
N PRO A 162 -7.78 -24.91 -9.93
CA PRO A 162 -8.00 -23.91 -10.98
C PRO A 162 -6.79 -23.70 -11.91
N LEU A 163 -5.58 -24.08 -11.47
CA LEU A 163 -4.33 -23.83 -12.20
C LEU A 163 -3.86 -25.06 -12.97
N ILE A 164 -4.03 -26.26 -12.43
CA ILE A 164 -3.57 -27.54 -12.98
C ILE A 164 -4.79 -28.35 -13.42
N THR A 165 -5.16 -28.20 -14.69
CA THR A 165 -6.34 -28.89 -15.26
C THR A 165 -6.04 -30.31 -15.74
N THR A 166 -4.77 -30.71 -15.80
CA THR A 166 -4.33 -32.02 -16.32
C THR A 166 -4.25 -33.13 -15.27
N GLY A 167 -4.66 -32.86 -14.02
CA GLY A 167 -4.48 -33.77 -12.88
C GLY A 167 -3.10 -33.61 -12.23
N TRP A 168 -2.99 -33.96 -10.95
CA TRP A 168 -1.75 -33.86 -10.17
C TRP A 168 -1.78 -34.78 -8.94
N HIS A 169 -0.60 -35.24 -8.51
CA HIS A 169 -0.46 -36.17 -7.37
C HIS A 169 0.32 -35.55 -6.20
N PRO A 170 -0.12 -35.68 -4.94
CA PRO A 170 0.49 -34.98 -3.80
C PRO A 170 2.00 -35.24 -3.63
N TRP A 171 2.44 -36.50 -3.77
CA TRP A 171 3.86 -36.87 -3.59
C TRP A 171 4.70 -36.83 -4.86
N ARG A 172 4.06 -36.73 -6.03
CA ARG A 172 4.69 -36.57 -7.35
C ARG A 172 4.02 -35.42 -8.08
N TRP A 173 4.00 -34.26 -7.42
CA TRP A 173 3.19 -33.12 -7.84
C TRP A 173 3.48 -32.61 -9.26
N ARG A 174 4.67 -32.90 -9.79
CA ARG A 174 5.05 -32.56 -11.16
C ARG A 174 4.41 -33.44 -12.22
N THR A 175 3.67 -34.48 -11.83
CA THR A 175 3.11 -35.42 -12.79
C THR A 175 1.59 -35.53 -12.73
N GLN A 176 0.99 -35.84 -13.88
CA GLN A 176 -0.44 -36.05 -14.07
C GLN A 176 -0.86 -37.29 -13.28
N ASP A 177 -1.47 -37.07 -12.13
CA ASP A 177 -1.96 -38.11 -11.20
C ASP A 177 -0.93 -39.20 -10.90
N GLY A 178 0.35 -38.83 -10.78
CA GLY A 178 1.43 -39.74 -10.37
C GLY A 178 2.01 -40.56 -11.51
N GLN A 179 1.41 -40.49 -12.71
CA GLN A 179 1.90 -41.13 -13.93
C GLN A 179 3.20 -40.49 -14.43
N ASN A 180 3.92 -41.12 -15.37
CA ASN A 180 5.17 -40.55 -15.89
C ASN A 180 4.95 -39.50 -17.00
N LYS A 181 4.01 -38.56 -16.77
CA LYS A 181 3.65 -37.48 -17.68
C LYS A 181 3.61 -36.16 -16.91
N MET A 182 4.25 -35.11 -17.42
CA MET A 182 4.37 -33.84 -16.72
C MET A 182 3.05 -33.07 -16.67
N ILE A 183 2.80 -32.38 -15.56
CA ILE A 183 1.66 -31.45 -15.46
C ILE A 183 1.86 -30.24 -16.39
N GLU A 184 0.74 -29.62 -16.73
CA GLU A 184 0.67 -28.31 -17.37
C GLU A 184 -0.17 -27.42 -16.47
N TRP A 185 0.22 -26.16 -16.32
CA TRP A 185 -0.52 -25.21 -15.48
C TRP A 185 -0.65 -23.85 -16.12
N VAL A 186 -1.78 -23.21 -15.82
CA VAL A 186 -2.09 -21.86 -16.26
C VAL A 186 -1.46 -20.86 -15.28
N ASP A 187 -1.09 -19.70 -15.81
CA ASP A 187 -0.50 -18.62 -15.03
C ASP A 187 -1.53 -18.02 -14.05
N ARG A 188 -1.12 -17.82 -12.78
CA ARG A 188 -1.94 -17.34 -11.66
C ARG A 188 -2.69 -16.04 -11.98
N TRP A 189 -2.10 -15.18 -12.82
CA TRP A 189 -2.68 -13.89 -13.18
C TRP A 189 -3.96 -14.00 -14.03
N HIS A 190 -4.14 -15.09 -14.77
CA HIS A 190 -5.28 -15.26 -15.67
C HIS A 190 -6.51 -15.82 -14.96
N THR A 191 -6.35 -16.47 -13.81
CA THR A 191 -7.48 -17.11 -13.11
C THR A 191 -8.15 -16.17 -12.12
N ARG A 192 -7.40 -15.21 -11.51
CA ARG A 192 -7.88 -14.27 -10.47
C ARG A 192 -8.65 -14.95 -9.32
N LEU A 193 -8.40 -16.24 -9.10
CA LEU A 193 -9.09 -17.09 -8.12
C LEU A 193 -8.07 -17.85 -7.24
N ASN A 194 -6.88 -17.28 -7.02
CA ASN A 194 -5.85 -17.94 -6.23
C ASN A 194 -6.27 -17.98 -4.76
N LYS A 195 -6.42 -19.18 -4.20
CA LYS A 195 -6.74 -19.36 -2.78
C LYS A 195 -5.58 -20.02 -2.08
N TYR A 196 -5.10 -19.36 -1.02
CA TYR A 196 -4.09 -19.89 -0.13
C TYR A 196 -4.75 -20.33 1.16
N TYR A 197 -4.22 -21.37 1.81
CA TYR A 197 -4.74 -21.87 3.06
C TYR A 197 -3.64 -22.11 4.07
N LEU A 198 -3.90 -21.68 5.30
CA LEU A 198 -3.11 -22.07 6.45
C LEU A 198 -3.59 -23.44 6.97
N ILE A 199 -2.66 -24.39 7.10
CA ILE A 199 -2.90 -25.76 7.57
C ILE A 199 -2.12 -26.07 8.85
N ASP A 200 -2.40 -27.23 9.43
CA ASP A 200 -1.64 -27.87 10.51
C ASP A 200 -1.73 -27.17 11.87
N PHE A 201 -2.84 -27.40 12.59
CA PHE A 201 -3.12 -26.77 13.88
C PHE A 201 -2.63 -27.62 15.07
N ASP A 202 -1.71 -28.54 14.84
CA ASP A 202 -1.22 -29.52 15.82
C ASP A 202 -0.64 -28.87 17.08
N LEU A 203 0.03 -27.74 16.91
CA LEU A 203 0.61 -26.95 18.00
C LEU A 203 -0.27 -25.77 18.40
N SER A 204 -1.36 -25.49 17.69
CA SER A 204 -2.18 -24.32 17.94
C SER A 204 -2.91 -24.39 19.27
N GLN A 205 -3.12 -23.23 19.88
CA GLN A 205 -3.91 -23.08 21.10
C GLN A 205 -4.96 -21.99 20.94
N ARG A 206 -6.07 -22.15 21.66
CA ARG A 206 -7.14 -21.17 21.72
C ARG A 206 -7.41 -20.79 23.17
N PHE A 207 -7.51 -19.50 23.44
CA PHE A 207 -7.71 -18.97 24.78
C PHE A 207 -9.09 -18.30 24.93
N GLU A 208 -9.65 -18.36 26.13
CA GLU A 208 -10.87 -17.61 26.46
C GLU A 208 -10.60 -16.11 26.54
N ASP A 209 -9.42 -15.71 27.02
CA ASP A 209 -8.96 -14.32 27.13
C ASP A 209 -7.50 -14.21 26.65
N LYS A 210 -7.21 -13.18 25.84
CA LYS A 210 -5.89 -12.93 25.24
C LYS A 210 -4.76 -12.81 26.25
N ARG A 211 -5.04 -12.39 27.49
CA ARG A 211 -4.03 -12.26 28.55
C ARG A 211 -3.38 -13.58 28.92
N TRP A 212 -4.04 -14.71 28.62
CA TRP A 212 -3.53 -16.05 28.86
C TRP A 212 -2.66 -16.59 27.73
N ALA A 213 -2.47 -15.84 26.64
CA ALA A 213 -1.58 -16.22 25.54
C ALA A 213 -0.09 -16.06 25.87
N GLN A 214 0.25 -15.84 27.15
CA GLN A 214 1.61 -15.93 27.67
C GLN A 214 1.89 -17.37 28.08
N PHE A 215 2.90 -18.01 27.49
CA PHE A 215 3.24 -19.40 27.80
C PHE A 215 4.75 -19.64 27.98
N MET A 216 5.09 -20.64 28.81
CA MET A 216 6.44 -21.21 28.97
C MET A 216 6.54 -22.52 28.17
N GLY A 217 7.59 -22.72 27.37
CA GLY A 217 7.87 -24.04 26.77
C GLY A 217 8.50 -24.02 25.36
N GLN A 218 9.07 -25.16 24.97
CA GLN A 218 9.47 -25.44 23.58
C GLN A 218 8.31 -26.07 22.81
N TRP A 219 8.20 -25.76 21.51
CA TRP A 219 8.32 -26.68 20.36
C TRP A 219 7.54 -26.16 19.13
N GLY A 220 8.27 -26.11 18.01
CA GLY A 220 7.93 -25.87 16.60
C GLY A 220 9.20 -26.24 15.81
N GLN A 221 9.19 -26.31 14.47
CA GLN A 221 10.37 -26.77 13.70
C GLN A 221 11.57 -25.78 13.73
N ASP A 222 11.33 -24.51 14.06
CA ASP A 222 12.32 -23.43 13.94
C ASP A 222 12.76 -22.88 15.31
N LYS A 223 14.08 -22.72 15.47
CA LYS A 223 14.75 -22.25 16.70
C LYS A 223 15.21 -20.78 16.61
N THR A 224 14.70 -20.02 15.64
CA THR A 224 15.16 -18.64 15.35
C THR A 224 14.44 -17.54 16.13
N VAL A 225 13.32 -17.85 16.79
CA VAL A 225 12.57 -16.86 17.60
C VAL A 225 13.36 -16.53 18.87
N PRO A 226 13.85 -15.28 19.07
CA PRO A 226 14.85 -14.96 20.10
C PRO A 226 14.38 -15.09 21.55
N GLU A 227 13.10 -14.80 21.80
CA GLU A 227 12.49 -14.81 23.14
C GLU A 227 11.90 -16.16 23.52
N MET A 228 11.87 -17.13 22.60
CA MET A 228 11.44 -18.49 22.94
C MET A 228 12.42 -19.11 23.92
N SER A 229 11.93 -19.42 25.12
CA SER A 229 12.70 -20.03 26.18
C SER A 229 11.90 -21.11 26.90
N PRO A 230 12.54 -22.24 27.28
CA PRO A 230 11.88 -23.24 28.12
C PRO A 230 11.58 -22.73 29.54
N THR A 231 12.10 -21.56 29.94
CA THR A 231 12.01 -21.03 31.31
C THR A 231 11.38 -19.64 31.43
N GLN A 232 11.01 -19.00 30.31
CA GLN A 232 10.38 -17.68 30.32
C GLN A 232 9.09 -17.67 29.54
N PHE A 233 8.13 -16.86 30.01
CA PHE A 233 6.89 -16.63 29.29
C PHE A 233 7.14 -15.73 28.07
N CYS A 234 6.60 -16.10 26.92
CA CYS A 234 6.58 -15.26 25.71
C CYS A 234 5.15 -15.05 25.21
N ASP A 235 4.95 -13.96 24.46
CA ASP A 235 3.66 -13.63 23.84
C ASP A 235 3.48 -14.43 22.55
N GLY A 236 2.56 -15.40 22.55
CA GLY A 236 2.28 -16.25 21.40
C GLY A 236 1.85 -15.51 20.14
N PHE A 237 1.18 -14.37 20.28
CA PHE A 237 0.78 -13.57 19.12
C PHE A 237 2.01 -12.91 18.48
N LYS A 238 2.99 -12.48 19.27
CA LYS A 238 4.25 -11.92 18.76
C LYS A 238 5.18 -12.96 18.17
N VAL A 239 5.12 -14.18 18.69
CA VAL A 239 5.77 -15.36 18.09
C VAL A 239 5.20 -15.60 16.69
N ASP A 240 3.87 -15.60 16.55
CA ASP A 240 3.23 -15.79 15.27
C ASP A 240 3.64 -14.71 14.26
N VAL A 241 3.73 -13.44 14.68
CA VAL A 241 4.22 -12.34 13.82
C VAL A 241 5.67 -12.57 13.37
N TYR A 242 6.57 -12.91 14.29
CA TYR A 242 7.98 -13.15 13.93
C TYR A 242 8.12 -14.33 12.99
N TYR A 243 7.56 -15.46 13.41
CA TYR A 243 7.79 -16.73 12.77
C TYR A 243 6.93 -16.90 11.52
N GLN A 244 5.63 -16.69 11.64
CA GLN A 244 4.71 -16.95 10.55
C GLN A 244 4.83 -15.86 9.50
N MET A 245 4.82 -14.59 9.91
CA MET A 245 4.77 -13.49 8.96
C MET A 245 6.19 -13.12 8.49
N GLY A 246 7.11 -12.82 9.42
CA GLY A 246 8.48 -12.40 9.12
C GLY A 246 9.33 -13.46 8.42
N ASN A 247 9.44 -14.67 9.00
CA ASN A 247 10.28 -15.72 8.40
C ASN A 247 9.71 -16.25 7.07
N SER A 248 8.40 -16.16 6.83
CA SER A 248 7.83 -16.51 5.52
C SER A 248 8.26 -15.53 4.43
N ILE A 249 8.37 -14.25 4.75
CA ILE A 249 8.97 -13.27 3.83
C ILE A 249 10.45 -13.60 3.60
N ASN A 250 11.22 -13.88 4.66
CA ASN A 250 12.63 -14.27 4.51
C ASN A 250 12.80 -15.57 3.71
N TYR A 251 11.85 -16.50 3.79
CA TYR A 251 11.81 -17.69 2.93
C TYR A 251 11.61 -17.31 1.46
N LEU A 252 10.68 -16.41 1.17
CA LEU A 252 10.43 -15.92 -0.19
C LEU A 252 11.64 -15.17 -0.75
N ILE A 253 12.27 -14.28 0.01
CA ILE A 253 13.48 -13.55 -0.40
C ILE A 253 14.63 -14.51 -0.72
N ARG A 254 14.81 -15.59 0.06
CA ARG A 254 15.83 -16.61 -0.23
C ARG A 254 15.61 -17.35 -1.55
N HIS A 255 14.35 -17.54 -1.96
CA HIS A 255 14.01 -18.22 -3.22
C HIS A 255 13.92 -17.25 -4.41
N TYR A 256 13.64 -15.97 -4.14
CA TYR A 256 13.49 -14.88 -5.12
C TYR A 256 14.29 -13.65 -4.62
N PRO A 257 15.63 -13.63 -4.78
CA PRO A 257 16.48 -12.56 -4.24
C PRO A 257 16.11 -11.15 -4.71
N GLU A 258 15.51 -11.03 -5.89
CA GLU A 258 14.95 -9.79 -6.43
C GLU A 258 13.88 -9.13 -5.55
N LEU A 259 13.25 -9.88 -4.64
CA LEU A 259 12.27 -9.35 -3.69
C LEU A 259 12.91 -8.63 -2.50
N GLN A 260 14.23 -8.75 -2.31
CA GLN A 260 14.91 -8.24 -1.13
C GLN A 260 14.68 -6.73 -0.93
N LEU A 261 14.80 -5.92 -1.98
CA LEU A 261 14.58 -4.48 -1.87
C LEU A 261 13.14 -4.14 -1.47
N THR A 262 12.17 -4.96 -1.89
CA THR A 262 10.74 -4.72 -1.70
C THR A 262 10.25 -5.21 -0.33
N LEU A 263 10.72 -6.38 0.10
CA LEU A 263 10.14 -7.10 1.24
C LEU A 263 11.04 -7.15 2.47
N GLN A 264 12.35 -6.93 2.35
CA GLN A 264 13.27 -7.01 3.50
C GLN A 264 12.91 -6.01 4.62
N PRO A 265 12.53 -4.75 4.35
CA PRO A 265 12.11 -3.85 5.42
C PRO A 265 10.94 -4.38 6.25
N LEU A 266 9.97 -5.04 5.59
CA LEU A 266 8.86 -5.70 6.27
C LEU A 266 9.34 -6.88 7.10
N ALA A 267 10.16 -7.76 6.51
CA ALA A 267 10.71 -8.90 7.23
C ALA A 267 11.51 -8.46 8.47
N ASP A 268 12.33 -7.43 8.35
CA ASP A 268 13.12 -6.87 9.44
C ASP A 268 12.22 -6.33 10.55
N ALA A 269 11.15 -5.61 10.21
CA ALA A 269 10.18 -5.09 11.18
C ALA A 269 9.40 -6.20 11.91
N LEU A 270 9.07 -7.29 11.22
CA LEU A 270 8.37 -8.43 11.80
C LEU A 270 9.29 -9.32 12.63
N THR A 271 10.59 -9.32 12.33
CA THR A 271 11.62 -10.13 12.99
C THR A 271 12.49 -9.35 13.96
N VAL A 272 12.05 -8.18 14.44
CA VAL A 272 12.74 -7.43 15.49
C VAL A 272 12.87 -8.30 16.74
N ARG A 273 14.06 -8.34 17.34
CA ARG A 273 14.32 -9.23 18.49
C ARG A 273 13.42 -8.94 19.68
N ASP A 274 13.18 -7.67 19.99
CA ASP A 274 12.27 -7.24 21.06
C ASP A 274 10.80 -7.40 20.61
N PRO A 275 10.01 -8.30 21.23
CA PRO A 275 8.60 -8.51 20.88
C PRO A 275 7.73 -7.25 21.05
N ALA A 276 8.09 -6.34 21.97
CA ALA A 276 7.35 -5.11 22.22
C ALA A 276 7.46 -4.12 21.05
N GLN A 277 8.53 -4.21 20.26
CA GLN A 277 8.79 -3.34 19.11
C GLN A 277 8.23 -3.90 17.79
N ARG A 278 7.86 -5.19 17.76
CA ARG A 278 7.20 -5.76 16.59
C ARG A 278 5.80 -5.20 16.45
N PRO A 279 5.27 -5.07 15.22
CA PRO A 279 3.84 -4.86 15.03
C PRO A 279 3.02 -6.07 15.54
N ASN A 280 1.72 -5.91 15.75
CA ASN A 280 0.79 -7.05 15.89
C ASN A 280 0.38 -7.60 14.51
N ALA A 281 -0.33 -8.73 14.43
CA ALA A 281 -0.68 -9.34 13.15
C ALA A 281 -1.52 -8.42 12.24
N ARG A 282 -2.45 -7.66 12.82
CA ARG A 282 -3.24 -6.66 12.11
C ARG A 282 -2.34 -5.56 11.49
N GLN A 283 -1.43 -5.01 12.28
CA GLN A 283 -0.41 -4.04 11.85
C GLN A 283 0.51 -4.60 10.76
N ALA A 284 0.89 -5.87 10.86
CA ALA A 284 1.68 -6.53 9.84
C ALA A 284 0.90 -6.73 8.52
N HIS A 285 -0.36 -7.16 8.60
CA HIS A 285 -1.27 -7.25 7.45
C HIS A 285 -1.41 -5.89 6.75
N PHE A 286 -1.52 -4.80 7.51
CA PHE A 286 -1.52 -3.45 6.93
C PHE A 286 -0.30 -3.14 6.09
N LEU A 287 0.88 -3.44 6.61
CA LEU A 287 2.13 -3.15 5.91
C LEU A 287 2.23 -3.89 4.58
N VAL A 288 1.63 -5.08 4.43
CA VAL A 288 1.58 -5.81 3.16
C VAL A 288 0.84 -5.04 2.07
N LEU A 289 -0.29 -4.40 2.40
CA LEU A 289 -1.08 -3.62 1.45
C LEU A 289 -0.34 -2.38 0.92
N PHE A 290 0.68 -1.93 1.64
CA PHE A 290 1.51 -0.78 1.28
C PHE A 290 2.80 -1.15 0.56
N ILE A 291 3.07 -2.45 0.36
CA ILE A 291 4.19 -2.92 -0.48
C ILE A 291 4.21 -2.23 -1.86
N PRO A 292 3.07 -2.00 -2.56
CA PRO A 292 3.06 -1.27 -3.83
C PRO A 292 3.36 0.23 -3.73
N TYR A 293 3.34 0.81 -2.53
CA TYR A 293 3.40 2.27 -2.28
C TYR A 293 4.70 2.73 -1.60
N HIS A 294 5.68 1.84 -1.53
CA HIS A 294 6.97 2.00 -0.85
C HIS A 294 6.94 2.11 0.67
N MET A 295 7.64 1.16 1.27
CA MET A 295 7.80 1.05 2.71
C MET A 295 9.12 1.69 3.15
N PRO A 296 9.10 2.52 4.22
CA PRO A 296 10.30 2.98 4.89
C PRO A 296 11.26 1.82 5.20
N SER A 297 12.57 2.04 5.04
CA SER A 297 13.58 1.03 5.39
C SER A 297 13.83 0.92 6.90
N ASP A 298 13.31 1.86 7.69
CA ASP A 298 13.45 1.88 9.15
C ASP A 298 12.28 1.13 9.82
N PRO A 299 12.55 0.02 10.54
CA PRO A 299 11.55 -0.74 11.28
C PRO A 299 10.71 0.09 12.26
N ALA A 300 11.29 1.10 12.90
CA ALA A 300 10.57 1.95 13.85
C ALA A 300 9.55 2.86 13.13
N LEU A 301 9.93 3.40 11.97
CA LEU A 301 9.04 4.19 11.13
C LEU A 301 7.91 3.33 10.54
N LEU A 302 8.19 2.06 10.23
CA LEU A 302 7.17 1.10 9.80
C LEU A 302 6.17 0.79 10.90
N ALA A 303 6.62 0.62 12.14
CA ALA A 303 5.72 0.43 13.28
C ALA A 303 4.81 1.66 13.49
N GLU A 304 5.37 2.87 13.41
CA GLU A 304 4.58 4.11 13.49
C GLU A 304 3.59 4.25 12.32
N LEU A 305 4.02 3.96 11.10
CA LEU A 305 3.17 3.95 9.91
C LEU A 305 2.03 2.94 10.09
N ALA A 306 2.32 1.72 10.56
CA ALA A 306 1.32 0.69 10.79
C ALA A 306 0.25 1.13 11.79
N ILE A 307 0.61 1.83 12.87
CA ILE A 307 -0.34 2.39 13.85
C ILE A 307 -1.25 3.44 13.18
N ARG A 308 -0.66 4.39 12.44
CA ARG A 308 -1.42 5.44 11.73
C ARG A 308 -2.36 4.84 10.69
N LEU A 309 -1.91 3.77 10.00
CA LEU A 309 -2.70 3.04 9.01
C LEU A 309 -3.80 2.19 9.64
N GLU A 310 -3.56 1.57 10.80
CA GLU A 310 -4.58 0.85 11.55
C GLU A 310 -5.73 1.78 11.98
N GLU A 311 -5.40 3.00 12.44
CA GLU A 311 -6.39 4.04 12.70
C GLU A 311 -7.13 4.47 11.43
N SER A 312 -6.46 4.39 10.27
CA SER A 312 -7.11 4.56 8.97
C SER A 312 -8.13 3.45 8.69
N ARG A 313 -7.90 2.21 9.16
CA ARG A 313 -8.78 1.07 8.84
C ARG A 313 -10.07 0.95 9.64
N LYS A 314 -10.14 1.54 10.85
CA LYS A 314 -11.34 1.54 11.72
C LYS A 314 -12.64 2.00 11.05
N HIS A 315 -12.53 2.70 9.91
CA HIS A 315 -13.64 3.32 9.21
C HIS A 315 -13.88 2.76 7.80
N TYR A 316 -13.20 1.68 7.40
CA TYR A 316 -13.44 1.08 6.08
C TYR A 316 -14.69 0.21 6.10
N GLY A 317 -15.40 0.19 4.98
CA GLY A 317 -16.73 -0.42 4.89
C GLY A 317 -17.83 0.39 5.57
N MET A 318 -17.49 1.44 6.33
CA MET A 318 -18.44 2.40 6.86
C MET A 318 -18.89 3.36 5.76
N ARG A 319 -20.12 3.84 5.87
CA ARG A 319 -20.65 4.88 4.99
C ARG A 319 -19.95 6.21 5.30
N PRO A 320 -19.72 7.11 4.33
CA PRO A 320 -19.12 8.42 4.59
C PRO A 320 -19.84 9.24 5.67
N SER A 321 -21.16 9.06 5.84
CA SER A 321 -21.95 9.65 6.93
C SER A 321 -21.58 9.15 8.33
N GLU A 322 -20.95 7.99 8.43
CA GLU A 322 -20.49 7.40 9.69
C GLU A 322 -19.04 7.80 10.01
N ILE A 323 -18.28 8.24 9.01
CA ILE A 323 -16.88 8.67 9.15
C ILE A 323 -16.81 10.13 9.60
N PRO A 324 -16.19 10.45 10.76
CA PRO A 324 -16.17 11.81 11.29
C PRO A 324 -15.59 12.88 10.35
N SER A 325 -14.60 12.53 9.52
CA SER A 325 -14.00 13.44 8.54
C SER A 325 -14.92 13.76 7.36
N ASP A 326 -15.77 12.82 6.97
CA ASP A 326 -16.56 12.88 5.75
C ASP A 326 -17.98 13.42 6.01
N ARG A 327 -18.46 13.30 7.26
CA ARG A 327 -19.76 13.84 7.72
C ARG A 327 -20.01 15.28 7.30
N PHE A 328 -18.99 16.12 7.36
CA PHE A 328 -19.11 17.52 6.95
C PHE A 328 -19.49 17.64 5.47
N TRP A 329 -18.83 16.86 4.61
CA TRP A 329 -19.06 16.88 3.17
C TRP A 329 -20.41 16.28 2.80
N VAL A 330 -20.81 15.18 3.46
CA VAL A 330 -22.16 14.60 3.29
C VAL A 330 -23.25 15.61 3.66
N HIS A 331 -23.11 16.28 4.81
CA HIS A 331 -24.09 17.26 5.27
C HIS A 331 -24.27 18.43 4.29
N HIS A 332 -23.18 18.85 3.62
CA HIS A 332 -23.19 19.99 2.71
C HIS A 332 -23.33 19.62 1.23
N TYR A 333 -23.53 18.33 0.89
CA TYR A 333 -23.58 17.84 -0.50
C TYR A 333 -24.58 18.61 -1.37
N HIS A 334 -25.86 18.64 -0.99
CA HIS A 334 -26.90 19.33 -1.76
C HIS A 334 -26.73 20.86 -1.77
N PHE A 335 -26.16 21.43 -0.70
CA PHE A 335 -25.88 22.86 -0.64
C PHE A 335 -24.83 23.25 -1.69
N LEU A 336 -23.71 22.52 -1.75
CA LEU A 336 -22.66 22.72 -2.75
C LEU A 336 -23.18 22.44 -4.16
N MET A 337 -23.99 21.39 -4.34
CA MET A 337 -24.62 21.09 -5.62
C MET A 337 -25.49 22.26 -6.11
N LYS A 338 -26.28 22.88 -5.23
CA LYS A 338 -27.08 24.08 -5.54
C LYS A 338 -26.22 25.31 -5.84
N ARG A 339 -25.00 25.39 -5.26
CA ARG A 339 -24.01 26.42 -5.56
C ARG A 339 -23.23 26.16 -6.86
N GLY A 340 -23.48 25.05 -7.55
CA GLY A 340 -22.84 24.72 -8.81
C GLY A 340 -21.62 23.81 -8.70
N TYR A 341 -21.40 23.17 -7.54
CA TYR A 341 -20.27 22.28 -7.28
C TYR A 341 -20.75 20.88 -6.90
N LYS A 342 -20.49 19.89 -7.77
CA LYS A 342 -20.85 18.50 -7.53
C LYS A 342 -19.68 17.77 -6.87
N LEU A 343 -19.86 17.32 -5.63
CA LEU A 343 -18.91 16.42 -4.96
C LEU A 343 -19.00 15.00 -5.55
N HIS A 344 -18.02 14.15 -5.25
CA HIS A 344 -18.08 12.72 -5.57
C HIS A 344 -19.38 12.07 -5.05
N ASP A 345 -19.97 11.15 -5.82
CA ASP A 345 -21.31 10.57 -5.54
C ASP A 345 -21.40 9.88 -4.18
N LYS A 346 -20.27 9.39 -3.63
CA LYS A 346 -20.18 8.81 -2.28
C LYS A 346 -20.64 9.77 -1.16
N PHE A 347 -20.61 11.08 -1.40
CA PHE A 347 -21.05 12.09 -0.43
C PHE A 347 -22.53 12.40 -0.54
N ASP A 348 -23.23 11.87 -1.54
CA ASP A 348 -24.69 11.96 -1.62
C ASP A 348 -25.31 11.20 -0.42
N PRO A 349 -26.15 11.85 0.41
CA PRO A 349 -26.79 11.21 1.56
C PRO A 349 -27.59 9.94 1.21
N ASP A 350 -28.08 9.83 -0.03
CA ASP A 350 -28.86 8.70 -0.51
C ASP A 350 -27.99 7.62 -1.19
N TRP A 351 -26.67 7.81 -1.25
CA TRP A 351 -25.75 6.86 -1.89
C TRP A 351 -25.64 5.55 -1.11
N VAL A 352 -25.65 4.44 -1.87
CA VAL A 352 -25.47 3.08 -1.34
C VAL A 352 -24.10 2.54 -1.77
N PRO A 353 -23.26 2.05 -0.85
CA PRO A 353 -21.95 1.53 -1.21
C PRO A 353 -21.99 0.32 -2.16
N PRO A 354 -21.05 0.24 -3.14
CA PRO A 354 -20.99 -0.88 -4.07
C PRO A 354 -20.90 -2.25 -3.40
N TRP A 355 -20.16 -2.35 -2.29
CA TRP A 355 -19.99 -3.59 -1.52
C TRP A 355 -21.25 -4.02 -0.75
N GLU A 356 -22.21 -3.11 -0.54
CA GLU A 356 -23.54 -3.49 -0.01
C GLU A 356 -24.44 -4.09 -1.12
N LEU A 357 -24.24 -3.67 -2.37
CA LEU A 357 -24.99 -4.15 -3.54
C LEU A 357 -24.41 -5.45 -4.10
N ASP A 358 -23.08 -5.58 -4.12
CA ASP A 358 -22.35 -6.76 -4.56
C ASP A 358 -21.39 -7.23 -3.47
N ARG A 359 -21.76 -8.33 -2.79
CA ARG A 359 -20.98 -8.91 -1.69
C ARG A 359 -19.67 -9.56 -2.13
N THR A 360 -19.41 -9.67 -3.43
CA THR A 360 -18.12 -10.12 -3.95
C THR A 360 -17.07 -9.00 -3.97
N LEU A 361 -17.50 -7.74 -3.88
CA LEU A 361 -16.61 -6.60 -3.77
C LEU A 361 -16.17 -6.40 -2.32
N HIS A 362 -14.86 -6.43 -2.08
CA HIS A 362 -14.32 -6.03 -0.80
C HIS A 362 -14.32 -4.50 -0.71
N PRO A 363 -14.66 -3.88 0.45
CA PRO A 363 -14.62 -2.43 0.59
C PRO A 363 -13.26 -1.82 0.24
N PHE A 364 -12.16 -2.55 0.46
CA PHE A 364 -10.80 -2.10 0.10
C PHE A 364 -10.58 -1.94 -1.38
N ASP A 365 -11.28 -2.74 -2.17
CA ASP A 365 -11.20 -2.66 -3.61
C ASP A 365 -11.99 -1.46 -4.11
N CYS A 366 -12.77 -0.78 -3.25
CA CYS A 366 -13.66 0.31 -3.62
C CYS A 366 -13.08 1.70 -3.35
N ILE A 367 -12.90 2.53 -4.38
CA ILE A 367 -12.39 3.90 -4.26
C ILE A 367 -13.24 4.76 -3.32
N GLU A 368 -14.53 4.46 -3.24
CA GLU A 368 -15.51 5.13 -2.40
C GLU A 368 -15.28 4.86 -0.90
N SER A 369 -14.48 3.85 -0.54
CA SER A 369 -14.03 3.61 0.83
C SER A 369 -12.86 4.50 1.24
N ARG A 370 -12.23 5.24 0.30
CA ARG A 370 -11.13 6.16 0.63
C ARG A 370 -11.69 7.41 1.28
N ARG A 371 -11.04 7.88 2.34
CA ARG A 371 -11.45 9.06 3.10
C ARG A 371 -11.21 10.35 2.31
N ALA A 372 -12.06 11.35 2.52
CA ALA A 372 -11.64 12.73 2.31
C ALA A 372 -10.92 13.25 3.56
N SER A 373 -10.11 14.29 3.39
CA SER A 373 -9.70 15.08 4.54
C SER A 373 -10.92 15.87 5.03
N ARG A 374 -11.03 16.09 6.35
CA ARG A 374 -12.06 17.00 6.88
C ARG A 374 -11.91 18.40 6.29
N SER A 375 -10.68 18.81 5.96
CA SER A 375 -10.39 20.17 5.50
C SER A 375 -10.38 20.32 3.98
N PHE A 376 -10.39 19.22 3.21
CA PHE A 376 -10.26 19.25 1.76
C PHE A 376 -11.17 18.22 1.07
N CYS A 377 -11.86 18.62 0.00
CA CYS A 377 -12.63 17.73 -0.85
C CYS A 377 -12.56 18.17 -2.31
N ASP A 378 -12.38 17.24 -3.23
CA ASP A 378 -12.47 17.49 -4.66
C ASP A 378 -13.93 17.57 -5.12
N ALA A 379 -14.17 18.35 -6.18
CA ALA A 379 -15.48 18.53 -6.79
C ALA A 379 -15.37 18.85 -8.29
N ILE A 380 -16.51 18.80 -8.97
CA ILE A 380 -16.68 19.23 -10.37
C ILE A 380 -17.55 20.48 -10.38
N CYS A 381 -17.07 21.54 -11.02
CA CYS A 381 -17.88 22.72 -11.33
C CYS A 381 -18.89 22.34 -12.42
N ILE A 382 -20.18 22.51 -12.14
CA ILE A 382 -21.28 22.09 -13.03
C ILE A 382 -21.34 22.97 -14.29
N ALA A 383 -20.92 24.24 -14.19
CA ALA A 383 -21.04 25.20 -15.27
C ALA A 383 -20.10 24.93 -16.45
N ASP A 384 -18.88 24.48 -16.17
CA ASP A 384 -17.82 24.31 -17.18
C ASP A 384 -17.13 22.94 -17.13
N ASN A 385 -17.60 22.05 -16.25
CA ASN A 385 -17.03 20.72 -16.00
C ASN A 385 -15.57 20.75 -15.54
N SER A 386 -15.10 21.89 -15.01
CA SER A 386 -13.74 22.01 -14.46
C SER A 386 -13.63 21.30 -13.11
N ARG A 387 -12.45 20.74 -12.85
CA ARG A 387 -12.15 20.05 -11.59
C ARG A 387 -11.58 21.03 -10.58
N VAL A 388 -12.15 21.03 -9.39
CA VAL A 388 -11.81 21.98 -8.32
C VAL A 388 -11.49 21.27 -7.02
N MET A 389 -10.73 21.94 -6.17
CA MET A 389 -10.51 21.57 -4.79
C MET A 389 -11.24 22.56 -3.89
N ILE A 390 -11.95 22.03 -2.90
CA ILE A 390 -12.64 22.80 -1.86
C ILE A 390 -11.83 22.69 -0.58
N LYS A 391 -11.39 23.82 -0.03
CA LYS A 391 -10.67 23.90 1.25
C LYS A 391 -11.50 24.64 2.28
N LEU A 392 -11.53 24.13 3.52
CA LEU A 392 -12.09 24.86 4.65
C LEU A 392 -11.05 25.82 5.24
N VAL A 393 -11.37 27.11 5.23
CA VAL A 393 -10.51 28.19 5.72
C VAL A 393 -11.17 28.88 6.90
N LYS A 394 -10.38 29.26 7.91
CA LYS A 394 -10.90 30.02 9.06
C LYS A 394 -11.00 31.50 8.75
N THR A 395 -12.16 32.10 9.01
CA THR A 395 -12.43 33.53 8.73
C THR A 395 -11.58 34.46 9.59
N ALA A 396 -11.14 33.99 10.77
CA ALA A 396 -10.23 34.71 11.66
C ALA A 396 -8.77 34.77 11.17
N LYS A 397 -8.39 34.01 10.13
CA LYS A 397 -7.05 34.01 9.55
C LYS A 397 -6.95 34.94 8.35
N ASN A 398 -5.72 35.32 8.00
CA ASN A 398 -5.43 36.20 6.86
C ASN A 398 -5.45 35.51 5.49
N GLU A 399 -5.63 34.19 5.45
CA GLU A 399 -5.61 33.40 4.22
C GLU A 399 -6.63 33.90 3.18
N LEU A 400 -7.93 33.94 3.52
CA LEU A 400 -8.96 34.36 2.56
C LEU A 400 -8.77 35.83 2.09
N PRO A 401 -8.50 36.82 2.97
CA PRO A 401 -8.15 38.17 2.54
C PRO A 401 -6.97 38.23 1.55
N ILE A 402 -5.89 37.49 1.82
CA ILE A 402 -4.71 37.42 0.94
C ILE A 402 -5.09 36.79 -0.41
N MET A 403 -5.80 35.66 -0.40
CA MET A 403 -6.25 34.99 -1.63
C MET A 403 -7.16 35.88 -2.49
N ARG A 404 -8.06 36.65 -1.86
CA ARG A 404 -8.91 37.63 -2.57
C ARG A 404 -8.08 38.72 -3.23
N TYR A 405 -7.14 39.31 -2.49
CA TYR A 405 -6.25 40.35 -3.00
C TYR A 405 -5.43 39.84 -4.19
N LEU A 406 -4.80 38.67 -4.06
CA LEU A 406 -4.00 38.05 -5.12
C LEU A 406 -4.82 37.63 -6.35
N SER A 407 -6.12 37.45 -6.18
CA SER A 407 -7.08 37.07 -7.23
C SER A 407 -7.80 38.26 -7.87
N GLU A 408 -7.50 39.50 -7.46
CA GLU A 408 -8.06 40.68 -8.12
C GLU A 408 -7.70 40.72 -9.61
N PRO A 409 -8.62 41.16 -10.50
CA PRO A 409 -8.39 41.12 -11.95
C PRO A 409 -7.13 41.85 -12.43
N GLY A 410 -6.68 42.88 -11.70
CA GLY A 410 -5.43 43.58 -11.99
C GLY A 410 -4.20 42.74 -11.66
N LEU A 411 -4.17 42.11 -10.47
CA LEU A 411 -3.06 41.28 -10.02
C LEU A 411 -2.99 39.94 -10.77
N ARG A 412 -4.13 39.35 -11.16
CA ARG A 412 -4.17 38.11 -11.97
C ARG A 412 -3.62 38.29 -13.38
N LYS A 413 -3.54 39.53 -13.89
CA LYS A 413 -2.94 39.85 -15.19
C LYS A 413 -1.42 40.00 -15.13
N ASP A 414 -0.82 40.16 -13.96
CA ASP A 414 0.64 40.17 -13.82
C ASP A 414 1.17 38.76 -14.14
N PRO A 415 2.03 38.58 -15.16
CA PRO A 415 2.52 37.26 -15.54
C PRO A 415 3.34 36.58 -14.45
N ARG A 416 3.88 37.33 -13.47
CA ARG A 416 4.64 36.80 -12.34
C ARG A 416 3.75 36.23 -11.23
N ASN A 417 2.43 36.49 -11.30
CA ASN A 417 1.49 35.99 -10.31
C ASN A 417 1.07 34.54 -10.61
N HIS A 418 1.90 33.59 -10.17
CA HIS A 418 1.54 32.17 -10.17
C HIS A 418 1.01 31.70 -8.81
N THR A 419 0.29 32.55 -8.10
CA THR A 419 -0.48 32.11 -6.92
C THR A 419 -1.74 31.38 -7.38
N VAL A 420 -2.19 30.40 -6.58
CA VAL A 420 -3.43 29.67 -6.91
C VAL A 420 -4.62 30.63 -6.95
N PRO A 421 -5.44 30.62 -8.02
CA PRO A 421 -6.57 31.53 -8.12
C PRO A 421 -7.71 31.12 -7.19
N LEU A 422 -8.30 32.09 -6.52
CA LEU A 422 -9.57 31.95 -5.82
C LEU A 422 -10.71 31.98 -6.84
N LEU A 423 -11.38 30.84 -7.05
CA LEU A 423 -12.50 30.73 -8.00
C LEU A 423 -13.81 31.18 -7.36
N ASP A 424 -14.05 30.77 -6.11
CA ASP A 424 -15.22 31.15 -5.32
C ASP A 424 -14.90 31.05 -3.81
N ALA A 425 -15.66 31.77 -2.99
CA ALA A 425 -15.58 31.74 -1.54
C ALA A 425 -17.00 31.67 -0.96
N ILE A 426 -17.37 30.49 -0.47
CA ILE A 426 -18.74 30.18 -0.02
C ILE A 426 -18.77 30.11 1.51
N PRO A 427 -19.50 31.00 2.19
CA PRO A 427 -19.73 30.88 3.63
C PRO A 427 -20.41 29.55 3.97
N VAL A 428 -19.96 28.90 5.04
CA VAL A 428 -20.59 27.68 5.54
C VAL A 428 -21.93 28.07 6.20
N PRO A 429 -23.06 27.42 5.87
CA PRO A 429 -24.34 27.73 6.51
C PRO A 429 -24.27 27.56 8.03
N ALA A 430 -24.70 28.58 8.77
CA ALA A 430 -24.71 28.61 10.24
C ALA A 430 -23.33 28.45 10.92
N ASP A 431 -22.24 28.75 10.21
CA ASP A 431 -20.87 28.82 10.75
C ASP A 431 -20.17 30.08 10.22
N ASP A 432 -20.01 31.08 11.09
CA ASP A 432 -19.35 32.35 10.76
C ASP A 432 -17.81 32.26 10.86
N ASP A 433 -17.28 31.17 11.42
CA ASP A 433 -15.85 30.95 11.63
C ASP A 433 -15.15 30.27 10.45
N THR A 434 -15.92 29.74 9.49
CA THR A 434 -15.39 28.93 8.39
C THR A 434 -15.96 29.35 7.03
N VAL A 435 -15.10 29.32 6.02
CA VAL A 435 -15.45 29.57 4.61
C VAL A 435 -14.91 28.44 3.74
N MET A 436 -15.71 27.99 2.77
CA MET A 436 -15.29 27.04 1.74
C MET A 436 -14.65 27.82 0.60
N VAL A 437 -13.33 27.68 0.45
CA VAL A 437 -12.55 28.26 -0.64
C VAL A 437 -12.46 27.28 -1.79
N ILE A 438 -12.89 27.71 -2.98
CA ILE A 438 -12.84 26.93 -4.21
C ILE A 438 -11.63 27.37 -5.03
N MET A 439 -10.77 26.41 -5.38
CA MET A 439 -9.57 26.62 -6.17
C MET A 439 -9.42 25.52 -7.23
N PRO A 440 -8.61 25.70 -8.28
CA PRO A 440 -8.37 24.64 -9.26
C PRO A 440 -7.81 23.38 -8.59
N LEU A 441 -8.18 22.21 -9.12
CA LEU A 441 -7.53 20.96 -8.72
C LEU A 441 -6.15 20.88 -9.39
N LEU A 442 -5.10 20.78 -8.58
CA LEU A 442 -3.70 20.76 -9.02
C LEU A 442 -3.00 19.49 -8.56
N LEU A 443 -1.89 19.15 -9.22
CA LEU A 443 -1.00 18.03 -8.86
C LEU A 443 0.30 18.59 -8.25
N GLU A 444 0.97 17.85 -7.36
CA GLU A 444 2.29 18.26 -6.87
C GLU A 444 3.26 18.43 -8.05
N PHE A 445 4.10 19.46 -7.99
CA PHE A 445 4.90 19.88 -9.15
C PHE A 445 5.89 18.82 -9.65
N ASP A 446 6.34 17.88 -8.79
CA ASP A 446 7.32 16.83 -9.08
C ASP A 446 6.75 15.40 -9.07
N ASP A 447 5.43 15.27 -8.99
CA ASP A 447 4.73 13.97 -9.04
C ASP A 447 4.90 13.30 -10.41
N LEU A 448 4.59 14.03 -11.49
CA LEU A 448 5.00 13.63 -12.85
C LEU A 448 6.51 13.86 -13.02
N PRO A 449 7.29 12.89 -13.50
CA PRO A 449 8.73 12.99 -13.49
C PRO A 449 9.25 14.11 -14.39
N PHE A 450 10.26 14.84 -13.92
CA PHE A 450 11.09 15.67 -14.77
C PHE A 450 12.00 14.78 -15.61
N ARG A 451 12.11 15.08 -16.90
CA ARG A 451 12.91 14.33 -17.85
C ARG A 451 14.06 15.13 -18.43
N ARG A 452 14.06 16.46 -18.28
CA ARG A 452 15.14 17.34 -18.77
C ARG A 452 15.43 18.48 -17.82
N VAL A 453 16.67 18.97 -17.83
CA VAL A 453 17.11 20.14 -17.05
C VAL A 453 16.20 21.35 -17.29
N GLY A 454 15.84 21.63 -18.55
CA GLY A 454 15.03 22.78 -18.91
C GLY A 454 13.59 22.73 -18.37
N GLU A 455 13.05 21.56 -18.06
CA GLU A 455 11.72 21.43 -17.44
C GLU A 455 11.75 21.87 -15.98
N VAL A 456 12.83 21.52 -15.27
CA VAL A 456 13.06 21.97 -13.89
C VAL A 456 13.30 23.49 -13.87
N VAL A 457 14.08 24.00 -14.83
CA VAL A 457 14.34 25.44 -14.96
C VAL A 457 13.06 26.22 -15.23
N GLU A 458 12.20 25.77 -16.16
CA GLU A 458 10.89 26.37 -16.43
C GLU A 458 10.02 26.44 -15.18
N CYS A 459 10.02 25.36 -14.37
CA CYS A 459 9.30 25.33 -13.10
C CYS A 459 9.86 26.34 -12.09
N LEU A 460 11.18 26.35 -11.90
CA LEU A 460 11.82 27.24 -10.93
C LEU A 460 11.66 28.71 -11.32
N GLU A 461 11.68 29.05 -12.61
CA GLU A 461 11.50 30.42 -13.08
C GLU A 461 10.15 30.99 -12.62
N GLN A 462 9.04 30.29 -12.90
CA GLN A 462 7.69 30.72 -12.50
C GLN A 462 7.52 30.82 -10.98
N LEU A 463 8.03 29.85 -10.23
CA LEU A 463 7.87 29.83 -8.78
C LEU A 463 8.71 30.91 -8.09
N PHE A 464 9.92 31.20 -8.58
CA PHE A 464 10.74 32.28 -8.03
C PHE A 464 10.17 33.66 -8.37
N GLU A 465 9.64 33.84 -9.58
CA GLU A 465 8.92 35.06 -9.96
C GLU A 465 7.69 35.29 -9.06
N THR A 466 6.99 34.22 -8.67
CA THR A 466 5.86 34.28 -7.73
C THR A 466 6.28 34.75 -6.35
N VAL A 467 7.40 34.23 -5.81
CA VAL A 467 7.91 34.67 -4.51
C VAL A 467 8.38 36.12 -4.56
N GLU A 468 9.05 36.55 -5.64
CA GLU A 468 9.39 37.96 -5.84
C GLU A 468 8.14 38.85 -5.89
N PHE A 469 7.13 38.44 -6.65
CA PHE A 469 5.84 39.12 -6.75
C PHE A 469 5.17 39.28 -5.37
N LEU A 470 5.04 38.20 -4.61
CA LEU A 470 4.49 38.25 -3.24
C LEU A 470 5.26 39.24 -2.37
N HIS A 471 6.59 39.21 -2.44
CA HIS A 471 7.45 40.09 -1.65
C HIS A 471 7.33 41.56 -2.08
N GLU A 472 7.05 41.87 -3.34
CA GLU A 472 6.74 43.22 -3.82
C GLU A 472 5.41 43.74 -3.27
N HIS A 473 4.44 42.85 -3.07
CA HIS A 473 3.14 43.13 -2.46
C HIS A 473 3.15 43.06 -0.92
N ASN A 474 4.35 43.03 -0.30
CA ASN A 474 4.57 42.92 1.14
C ASN A 474 3.94 41.68 1.79
N ILE A 475 3.82 40.58 1.04
CA ILE A 475 3.32 39.31 1.55
C ILE A 475 4.50 38.38 1.79
N VAL A 476 4.56 37.78 2.97
CA VAL A 476 5.43 36.64 3.28
C VAL A 476 4.60 35.36 3.26
N HIS A 477 5.13 34.29 2.69
CA HIS A 477 4.41 33.02 2.63
C HIS A 477 4.59 32.17 3.89
N MET A 478 5.83 32.12 4.39
CA MET A 478 6.32 31.34 5.53
C MET A 478 6.26 29.81 5.38
N ASP A 479 5.81 29.32 4.23
CA ASP A 479 5.75 27.89 3.89
C ASP A 479 5.93 27.65 2.38
N ALA A 480 6.78 28.45 1.73
CA ALA A 480 7.08 28.35 0.30
C ALA A 480 8.05 27.18 0.02
N CYS A 481 7.60 25.96 0.28
CA CYS A 481 8.40 24.74 0.17
C CYS A 481 7.70 23.68 -0.70
N SER A 482 8.43 22.60 -1.04
CA SER A 482 8.02 21.55 -1.99
C SER A 482 6.57 21.05 -1.88
N GLY A 483 6.00 20.95 -0.66
CA GLY A 483 4.63 20.45 -0.48
C GLY A 483 3.54 21.44 -0.88
N ASN A 484 3.90 22.70 -1.13
CA ASN A 484 2.99 23.77 -1.56
C ASN A 484 3.30 24.25 -2.99
N LEU A 485 4.18 23.54 -3.72
CA LEU A 485 4.49 23.80 -5.11
C LEU A 485 3.68 22.83 -5.97
N MET A 486 2.80 23.38 -6.79
CA MET A 486 1.83 22.60 -7.55
C MET A 486 1.94 22.89 -9.04
N MET A 487 1.25 22.11 -9.86
CA MET A 487 1.12 22.32 -11.29
C MET A 487 -0.28 22.01 -11.81
N ASP A 488 -0.64 22.65 -12.92
CA ASP A 488 -1.80 22.25 -13.72
C ASP A 488 -1.46 20.98 -14.51
N ALA A 489 -2.07 19.87 -14.12
CA ALA A 489 -1.84 18.57 -14.74
C ALA A 489 -2.68 18.35 -16.01
N ASN A 490 -3.70 19.18 -16.28
CA ASN A 490 -4.64 18.96 -17.37
C ASN A 490 -3.99 18.91 -18.77
N PRO A 491 -2.96 19.71 -19.08
CA PRO A 491 -2.27 19.58 -20.36
C PRO A 491 -1.44 18.29 -20.50
N LEU A 492 -1.07 17.66 -19.38
CA LEU A 492 -0.14 16.54 -19.34
C LEU A 492 -0.84 15.20 -19.22
N ILE A 493 -1.87 15.10 -18.39
CA ILE A 493 -2.64 13.87 -18.23
C ILE A 493 -3.77 13.88 -19.26
N THR A 494 -3.73 12.94 -20.21
CA THR A 494 -4.66 12.88 -21.35
C THR A 494 -5.88 11.99 -21.10
N THR A 495 -5.97 11.45 -19.89
CA THR A 495 -7.12 10.69 -19.36
C THR A 495 -7.64 11.36 -18.09
N GLU A 496 -8.74 10.84 -17.55
CA GLU A 496 -9.11 11.14 -16.16
C GLU A 496 -8.00 10.75 -15.19
N TRP A 497 -8.00 11.36 -14.00
CA TRP A 497 -7.06 11.01 -12.92
C TRP A 497 -7.68 11.30 -11.55
N HIS A 498 -7.44 10.45 -10.57
CA HIS A 498 -8.08 10.59 -9.26
C HIS A 498 -7.20 11.37 -8.28
N PRO A 499 -7.67 12.42 -7.58
CA PRO A 499 -6.78 13.32 -6.83
C PRO A 499 -6.11 12.64 -5.63
N TRP A 500 -6.77 11.65 -5.03
CA TRP A 500 -6.24 10.87 -3.91
C TRP A 500 -5.43 9.64 -4.35
N ASN A 501 -5.35 9.37 -5.67
CA ASN A 501 -4.51 8.34 -6.28
C ASN A 501 -4.25 8.70 -7.75
N TRP A 502 -3.45 9.74 -7.95
CA TRP A 502 -3.36 10.44 -9.23
C TRP A 502 -2.83 9.59 -10.39
N ARG A 503 -2.15 8.48 -10.10
CA ARG A 503 -1.64 7.53 -11.11
C ARG A 503 -2.72 6.67 -11.74
N THR A 504 -3.94 6.79 -11.25
CA THR A 504 -5.09 6.01 -11.69
C THR A 504 -6.22 6.94 -12.12
N GLN A 505 -6.98 6.52 -13.12
CA GLN A 505 -8.15 7.23 -13.62
C GLN A 505 -9.31 7.16 -12.61
N ASP A 506 -9.43 6.02 -11.93
CA ASP A 506 -10.57 5.63 -11.09
C ASP A 506 -10.21 5.50 -9.60
N GLY A 507 -8.97 5.83 -9.24
CA GLY A 507 -8.48 5.72 -7.87
C GLY A 507 -7.98 4.33 -7.47
N ARG A 508 -8.03 3.32 -8.37
CA ARG A 508 -7.75 1.91 -8.06
C ARG A 508 -6.56 1.36 -8.85
N ASP A 509 -6.80 0.92 -10.08
CA ASP A 509 -5.85 0.17 -10.90
C ASP A 509 -5.84 0.62 -12.37
N LYS A 510 -6.82 1.42 -12.81
CA LYS A 510 -6.87 1.90 -14.19
C LYS A 510 -5.81 2.98 -14.41
N GLU A 511 -4.66 2.60 -14.94
CA GLU A 511 -3.53 3.51 -15.18
C GLU A 511 -3.91 4.75 -16.02
N ILE A 512 -3.36 5.91 -15.65
CA ILE A 512 -3.50 7.13 -16.45
C ILE A 512 -2.63 7.08 -17.71
N LYS A 513 -2.95 7.92 -18.70
CA LYS A 513 -2.04 8.24 -19.81
C LYS A 513 -1.58 9.69 -19.68
N TRP A 514 -0.31 9.94 -19.96
CA TRP A 514 0.26 11.28 -19.81
C TRP A 514 1.39 11.57 -20.79
N VAL A 515 1.60 12.83 -21.15
CA VAL A 515 2.63 13.25 -22.10
C VAL A 515 3.80 13.93 -21.39
N ASP A 516 5.00 13.78 -21.97
CA ASP A 516 6.23 14.38 -21.43
C ASP A 516 6.10 15.92 -21.42
N ARG A 517 6.39 16.51 -20.24
CA ARG A 517 6.32 17.96 -19.93
C ARG A 517 6.94 18.83 -21.01
N TRP A 518 7.97 18.35 -21.68
CA TRP A 518 8.69 19.09 -22.72
C TRP A 518 7.85 19.41 -23.95
N TYR A 519 6.84 18.60 -24.25
CA TYR A 519 5.99 18.78 -25.43
C TYR A 519 4.77 19.66 -25.16
N THR A 520 4.43 19.88 -23.89
CA THR A 520 3.27 20.68 -23.45
C THR A 520 3.64 22.08 -22.99
N ARG A 521 4.89 22.51 -23.20
CA ARG A 521 5.39 23.80 -22.71
C ARG A 521 4.69 24.99 -23.38
N PRO A 522 4.50 26.11 -22.65
CA PRO A 522 4.84 26.28 -21.23
C PRO A 522 3.84 25.57 -20.32
N ASN A 523 4.34 24.85 -19.31
CA ASN A 523 3.48 24.28 -18.27
C ASN A 523 3.20 25.34 -17.20
N LYS A 524 2.07 25.23 -16.48
CA LYS A 524 1.70 26.17 -15.42
C LYS A 524 1.99 25.59 -14.04
N TYR A 525 2.78 26.31 -13.27
CA TYR A 525 3.08 25.98 -11.88
C TYR A 525 2.41 26.97 -10.95
N TYR A 526 2.12 26.57 -9.72
CA TYR A 526 1.41 27.41 -8.75
C TYR A 526 1.99 27.26 -7.35
N LEU A 527 2.00 28.37 -6.61
CA LEU A 527 2.21 28.38 -5.17
C LEU A 527 0.84 28.40 -4.47
N ILE A 528 0.62 27.46 -3.55
CA ILE A 528 -0.64 27.28 -2.80
C ILE A 528 -0.43 27.48 -1.30
N ASP A 529 -1.54 27.48 -0.57
CA ASP A 529 -1.62 27.40 0.90
C ASP A 529 -1.11 28.63 1.66
N PHE A 530 -1.99 29.63 1.79
CA PHE A 530 -1.70 30.90 2.45
C PHE A 530 -2.07 30.89 3.95
N ASP A 531 -2.24 29.71 4.55
CA ASP A 531 -2.66 29.49 5.96
C ASP A 531 -1.75 30.17 6.99
N LEU A 532 -0.46 30.27 6.64
CA LEU A 532 0.61 30.89 7.44
C LEU A 532 1.05 32.23 6.85
N SER A 533 0.47 32.68 5.74
CA SER A 533 0.93 33.89 5.08
C SER A 533 0.46 35.15 5.80
N GLU A 534 1.28 36.19 5.74
CA GLU A 534 1.01 37.47 6.37
C GLU A 534 1.30 38.60 5.40
N GLN A 535 0.37 39.55 5.28
CA GLN A 535 0.56 40.78 4.53
C GLN A 535 0.92 41.91 5.49
N VAL A 536 2.13 42.44 5.37
CA VAL A 536 2.62 43.50 6.24
C VAL A 536 2.49 44.88 5.58
N THR A 537 2.19 45.90 6.38
CA THR A 537 2.10 47.29 5.89
C THR A 537 3.47 47.88 5.55
N ASP A 538 4.52 47.45 6.25
CA ASP A 538 5.91 47.81 6.00
C ASP A 538 6.78 46.56 6.16
N LYS A 539 7.69 46.32 5.22
CA LYS A 539 8.57 45.13 5.20
C LYS A 539 9.41 44.97 6.47
N ARG A 540 9.67 46.06 7.22
CA ARG A 540 10.39 46.03 8.51
C ARG A 540 9.64 45.25 9.60
N TRP A 541 8.32 45.09 9.44
CA TRP A 541 7.44 44.37 10.36
C TRP A 541 7.27 42.88 10.04
N ALA A 542 7.89 42.36 8.98
CA ALA A 542 7.86 40.94 8.64
C ALA A 542 8.78 40.09 9.56
N LYS A 543 8.54 40.19 10.87
CA LYS A 543 9.30 39.54 11.94
C LYS A 543 8.39 38.56 12.68
N PHE A 544 8.75 37.28 12.68
CA PHE A 544 7.90 36.21 13.21
C PHE A 544 8.66 35.30 14.20
N ILE A 545 7.99 34.77 15.23
CA ILE A 545 8.56 33.90 16.28
C ILE A 545 7.92 32.51 16.32
N GLY A 546 8.56 31.47 15.81
CA GLY A 546 8.02 30.12 15.89
C GLY A 546 8.72 29.13 14.97
N LYS A 547 8.23 27.89 14.99
CA LYS A 547 8.62 26.82 14.06
C LYS A 547 7.42 26.45 13.21
N TRP A 548 7.25 27.15 12.10
CA TRP A 548 6.08 27.07 11.22
C TRP A 548 6.34 26.20 10.00
N GLY A 549 5.31 25.95 9.19
CA GLY A 549 5.42 25.28 7.88
C GLY A 549 5.93 23.85 7.90
N GLN A 550 6.23 23.30 6.73
CA GLN A 550 6.69 21.92 6.56
C GLN A 550 8.21 21.81 6.66
N ASP A 551 8.94 22.80 6.14
CA ASP A 551 10.41 22.83 6.19
C ASP A 551 10.92 23.35 7.54
N LYS A 552 11.26 22.41 8.43
CA LYS A 552 11.80 22.69 9.77
C LYS A 552 13.31 22.92 9.81
N THR A 553 13.99 22.97 8.65
CA THR A 553 15.45 23.09 8.59
C THR A 553 15.94 24.55 8.53
N VAL A 554 15.03 25.52 8.44
CA VAL A 554 15.32 26.96 8.45
C VAL A 554 16.12 27.32 9.72
N PRO A 555 17.39 27.74 9.60
CA PRO A 555 18.31 27.84 10.74
C PRO A 555 17.90 28.88 11.79
N GLU A 556 17.31 29.98 11.36
CA GLU A 556 16.90 31.07 12.23
C GLU A 556 15.50 30.91 12.83
N MET A 557 14.72 29.89 12.44
CA MET A 557 13.40 29.66 13.03
C MET A 557 13.53 29.27 14.51
N SER A 558 12.94 30.09 15.36
CA SER A 558 13.02 29.94 16.80
C SER A 558 11.68 30.21 17.45
N PRO A 559 11.27 29.45 18.47
CA PRO A 559 10.07 29.74 19.23
C PRO A 559 10.13 31.07 19.99
N THR A 560 11.32 31.67 20.15
CA THR A 560 11.52 32.85 21.01
C THR A 560 12.22 34.01 20.33
N VAL A 561 12.80 33.81 19.13
CA VAL A 561 13.58 34.83 18.43
C VAL A 561 12.92 35.17 17.10
N TYR A 562 12.74 36.47 16.86
CA TYR A 562 12.14 36.96 15.62
C TYR A 562 13.05 36.67 14.41
N CYS A 563 12.51 36.00 13.40
CA CYS A 563 13.13 35.82 12.09
C CYS A 563 12.43 36.64 11.01
N ASN A 564 13.17 37.02 9.96
CA ASN A 564 12.63 37.75 8.82
C ASN A 564 11.89 36.79 7.87
N GLY A 565 10.56 36.90 7.78
CA GLY A 565 9.74 36.01 6.94
C GLY A 565 10.13 36.00 5.46
N PHE A 566 10.57 37.15 4.91
CA PHE A 566 11.02 37.21 3.52
C PHE A 566 12.29 36.37 3.27
N LYS A 567 13.16 36.25 4.27
CA LYS A 567 14.36 35.41 4.17
C LYS A 567 14.03 33.93 4.32
N VAL A 568 13.03 33.62 5.15
CA VAL A 568 12.51 32.26 5.32
C VAL A 568 12.02 31.71 3.97
N ASP A 569 11.17 32.45 3.25
CA ASP A 569 10.64 32.01 1.94
C ASP A 569 11.77 31.66 0.95
N VAL A 570 12.80 32.52 0.88
CA VAL A 570 13.96 32.30 -0.02
C VAL A 570 14.72 31.03 0.35
N TYR A 571 14.88 30.75 1.64
CA TYR A 571 15.55 29.53 2.10
C TYR A 571 14.74 28.27 1.76
N GLN A 572 13.43 28.31 1.98
CA GLN A 572 12.53 27.20 1.67
C GLN A 572 12.51 26.87 0.16
N MET A 573 12.58 27.90 -0.70
CA MET A 573 12.76 27.72 -2.14
C MET A 573 14.11 27.08 -2.47
N GLY A 574 15.20 27.54 -1.85
CA GLY A 574 16.53 26.93 -2.00
C GLY A 574 16.57 25.46 -1.57
N ASN A 575 15.89 25.13 -0.47
CA ASN A 575 15.78 23.76 0.01
C ASN A 575 14.91 22.87 -0.87
N SER A 576 13.91 23.44 -1.54
CA SER A 576 13.14 22.72 -2.55
C SER A 576 14.04 22.30 -3.73
N ILE A 577 15.04 23.12 -4.10
CA ILE A 577 16.08 22.73 -5.07
C ILE A 577 16.96 21.61 -4.49
N ASN A 578 17.41 21.70 -3.23
CA ASN A 578 18.18 20.61 -2.59
C ASN A 578 17.39 19.29 -2.52
N ARG A 579 16.05 19.35 -2.40
CA ARG A 579 15.18 18.17 -2.47
C ARG A 579 15.15 17.61 -3.89
N LEU A 580 14.99 18.45 -4.92
CA LEU A 580 15.07 18.02 -6.32
C LEU A 580 16.41 17.36 -6.65
N ILE A 581 17.53 17.93 -6.22
CA ILE A 581 18.88 17.35 -6.43
C ILE A 581 19.00 15.95 -5.81
N ARG A 582 18.41 15.73 -4.62
CA ARG A 582 18.39 14.40 -3.98
C ARG A 582 17.66 13.36 -4.84
N TYR A 583 16.54 13.73 -5.46
CA TYR A 583 15.79 12.85 -6.36
C TYR A 583 16.33 12.82 -7.79
N TYR A 584 17.12 13.81 -8.21
CA TYR A 584 17.71 13.91 -9.54
C TYR A 584 19.19 14.28 -9.38
N PRO A 585 20.07 13.33 -9.03
CA PRO A 585 21.49 13.61 -8.80
C PRO A 585 22.18 14.23 -10.03
N ASP A 586 21.65 13.97 -11.23
CA ASP A 586 22.04 14.61 -12.48
C ASP A 586 22.00 16.15 -12.42
N LEU A 587 21.19 16.75 -11.55
CA LEU A 587 21.08 18.20 -11.38
C LEU A 587 22.18 18.79 -10.49
N GLN A 588 22.87 17.97 -9.69
CA GLN A 588 23.79 18.44 -8.66
C GLN A 588 24.89 19.34 -9.24
N SER A 589 25.51 18.94 -10.35
CA SER A 589 26.61 19.70 -10.97
C SER A 589 26.20 21.08 -11.49
N ILE A 590 24.89 21.32 -11.64
CA ILE A 590 24.35 22.52 -12.29
C ILE A 590 23.64 23.38 -11.26
N MET A 591 22.73 22.80 -10.47
CA MET A 591 21.82 23.56 -9.60
C MET A 591 22.32 23.75 -8.17
N GLN A 592 23.32 22.97 -7.71
CA GLN A 592 23.83 23.09 -6.34
C GLN A 592 24.33 24.50 -6.00
N PRO A 593 25.07 25.23 -6.86
CA PRO A 593 25.50 26.60 -6.56
C PRO A 593 24.34 27.56 -6.31
N LEU A 594 23.22 27.38 -7.01
CA LEU A 594 22.02 28.18 -6.79
C LEU A 594 21.37 27.83 -5.45
N ALA A 595 21.22 26.53 -5.15
CA ALA A 595 20.66 26.08 -3.88
C ALA A 595 21.48 26.60 -2.69
N ASP A 596 22.81 26.45 -2.73
CA ASP A 596 23.73 26.89 -1.68
C ASP A 596 23.61 28.39 -1.39
N ALA A 597 23.51 29.21 -2.44
CA ALA A 597 23.35 30.65 -2.30
C ALA A 597 22.03 31.04 -1.61
N LEU A 598 20.96 30.27 -1.85
CA LEU A 598 19.63 30.51 -1.27
C LEU A 598 19.51 29.95 0.16
N THR A 599 20.28 28.92 0.49
CA THR A 599 20.25 28.24 1.80
C THR A 599 21.37 28.68 2.74
N VAL A 600 21.96 29.87 2.54
CA VAL A 600 22.93 30.45 3.46
C VAL A 600 22.31 30.56 4.86
N LYS A 601 23.02 30.05 5.87
CA LYS A 601 22.52 29.97 7.25
C LYS A 601 22.29 31.33 7.88
N ASP A 602 23.17 32.29 7.60
CA ASP A 602 22.98 33.68 8.03
C ASP A 602 21.96 34.38 7.11
N PRO A 603 20.76 34.74 7.62
CA PRO A 603 19.73 35.37 6.80
C PRO A 603 20.12 36.76 6.27
N ALA A 604 21.10 37.44 6.89
CA ALA A 604 21.61 38.71 6.40
C ALA A 604 22.42 38.56 5.10
N GLN A 605 23.12 37.44 4.96
CA GLN A 605 23.94 37.12 3.78
C GLN A 605 23.16 36.42 2.66
N ARG A 606 22.04 35.77 3.02
CA ARG A 606 21.10 35.17 2.05
C ARG A 606 20.58 36.25 1.10
N PRO A 607 20.35 35.98 -0.20
CA PRO A 607 19.70 36.94 -1.09
C PRO A 607 18.26 37.25 -0.66
N ASN A 608 17.68 38.35 -1.15
CA ASN A 608 16.21 38.55 -1.17
C ASN A 608 15.60 37.92 -2.44
N ALA A 609 14.27 37.82 -2.52
CA ALA A 609 13.60 37.17 -3.67
C ALA A 609 13.99 37.77 -5.02
N ARG A 610 14.07 39.11 -5.12
CA ARG A 610 14.54 39.79 -6.33
C ARG A 610 15.99 39.44 -6.71
N GLN A 611 16.88 39.32 -5.73
CA GLN A 611 18.24 38.84 -5.97
C GLN A 611 18.25 37.37 -6.37
N ALA A 612 17.37 36.54 -5.78
CA ALA A 612 17.22 35.13 -6.13
C ALA A 612 16.76 34.94 -7.59
N VAL A 613 15.76 35.71 -8.05
CA VAL A 613 15.32 35.74 -9.46
C VAL A 613 16.47 36.15 -10.38
N ARG A 614 17.26 37.17 -10.02
CA ARG A 614 18.45 37.55 -10.82
C ARG A 614 19.50 36.45 -10.87
N LEU A 615 19.75 35.75 -9.77
CA LEU A 615 20.67 34.61 -9.74
C LEU A 615 20.18 33.50 -10.67
N LEU A 616 18.88 33.19 -10.63
CA LEU A 616 18.27 32.21 -11.53
C LEU A 616 18.35 32.64 -13.00
N ARG A 617 18.05 33.89 -13.34
CA ARG A 617 18.18 34.40 -14.71
C ARG A 617 19.61 34.33 -15.22
N LYS A 618 20.58 34.75 -14.40
CA LYS A 618 22.01 34.62 -14.74
C LYS A 618 22.43 33.16 -14.91
N PHE A 619 21.90 32.27 -14.09
CA PHE A 619 22.08 30.83 -14.24
C PHE A 619 21.55 30.33 -15.59
N ILE A 620 20.33 30.73 -15.96
CA ILE A 620 19.70 30.38 -17.25
C ILE A 620 20.54 30.88 -18.44
N GLU A 621 21.09 32.09 -18.35
CA GLU A 621 21.96 32.66 -19.39
C GLU A 621 23.27 31.89 -19.57
N LEU A 622 23.84 31.36 -18.48
CA LEU A 622 25.11 30.63 -18.49
C LEU A 622 24.97 29.16 -18.88
N VAL A 623 23.81 28.56 -18.69
CA VAL A 623 23.57 27.14 -19.00
C VAL A 623 23.28 26.97 -20.50
N PRO A 624 24.11 26.24 -21.26
CA PRO A 624 23.92 26.10 -22.70
C PRO A 624 22.57 25.48 -23.08
N ARG A 625 22.02 25.85 -24.24
CA ARG A 625 20.76 25.25 -24.75
C ARG A 625 20.79 23.72 -24.87
N GLN A 626 21.97 23.14 -25.12
CA GLN A 626 22.15 21.69 -25.14
C GLN A 626 21.98 21.09 -23.74
N GLU A 627 22.48 21.78 -22.72
CA GLU A 627 22.36 21.37 -21.33
C GLU A 627 20.90 21.42 -20.85
N MET A 628 20.14 22.43 -21.28
CA MET A 628 18.69 22.50 -21.04
C MET A 628 17.93 21.30 -21.63
N LYS A 629 18.44 20.69 -22.70
CA LYS A 629 17.87 19.49 -23.33
C LYS A 629 18.39 18.19 -22.74
N ARG A 630 19.41 18.23 -21.88
CA ARG A 630 20.03 17.03 -21.30
C ARG A 630 18.98 16.28 -20.49
N ARG A 631 18.89 14.97 -20.74
CA ARG A 631 18.01 14.08 -19.97
C ARG A 631 18.51 14.00 -18.53
N ILE A 632 17.57 14.03 -17.61
CA ILE A 632 17.78 13.76 -16.19
C ILE A 632 16.87 12.62 -15.78
N TRP A 633 17.30 11.86 -14.79
CA TRP A 633 16.58 10.68 -14.34
C TRP A 633 16.32 10.74 -12.84
N ARG A 634 15.08 10.44 -12.46
CA ARG A 634 14.71 10.34 -11.06
C ARG A 634 15.42 9.12 -10.46
N HIS A 635 15.96 9.30 -9.27
CA HIS A 635 16.59 8.29 -8.45
C HIS A 635 15.77 8.10 -7.16
N GLY A 636 15.86 6.89 -6.63
CA GLY A 636 15.19 6.46 -5.41
C GLY A 636 14.46 5.13 -5.60
N TYR A 637 13.55 4.85 -4.68
CA TYR A 637 12.38 3.98 -4.75
C TYR A 637 12.06 3.26 -6.07
N TYR A 638 11.92 4.00 -7.15
CA TYR A 638 11.82 3.43 -8.49
C TYR A 638 12.79 4.21 -9.37
N THR A 639 13.86 3.54 -9.76
CA THR A 639 14.89 4.08 -10.63
C THR A 639 14.83 3.30 -11.93
N LEU A 640 14.45 3.95 -13.03
CA LEU A 640 14.49 3.34 -14.36
C LEU A 640 15.81 2.62 -14.57
N THR A 641 15.74 1.34 -14.90
CA THR A 641 16.87 0.56 -15.38
C THR A 641 17.41 1.18 -16.68
N PRO A 642 18.68 0.92 -17.06
CA PRO A 642 19.21 1.40 -18.33
C PRO A 642 18.34 1.04 -19.55
N LYS A 643 17.70 -0.14 -19.53
CA LYS A 643 16.76 -0.58 -20.57
C LYS A 643 15.51 0.30 -20.61
N GLU A 644 14.89 0.57 -19.48
CA GLU A 644 13.68 1.40 -19.46
C GLU A 644 14.01 2.86 -19.77
N ARG A 645 15.15 3.39 -19.31
CA ARG A 645 15.67 4.71 -19.74
C ARG A 645 15.80 4.77 -21.26
N PHE A 646 16.35 3.73 -21.87
CA PHE A 646 16.47 3.62 -23.32
C PHE A 646 15.09 3.60 -24.01
N LEU A 647 14.13 2.84 -23.49
CA LEU A 647 12.76 2.79 -24.05
C LEU A 647 12.03 4.14 -23.92
N VAL A 648 12.12 4.80 -22.76
CA VAL A 648 11.58 6.16 -22.57
C VAL A 648 12.26 7.15 -23.53
N GLN A 649 13.59 7.07 -23.67
CA GLN A 649 14.36 8.03 -24.45
C GLN A 649 14.12 7.91 -25.96
N TYR A 650 14.06 6.70 -26.50
CA TYR A 650 14.07 6.45 -27.95
C TYR A 650 12.74 5.94 -28.50
N PHE A 651 11.86 5.40 -27.65
CA PHE A 651 10.57 4.82 -28.07
C PHE A 651 9.37 5.54 -27.47
N GLY A 652 9.59 6.60 -26.70
CA GLY A 652 8.50 7.40 -26.11
C GLY A 652 7.64 6.63 -25.11
N GLN A 653 8.17 5.54 -24.53
CA GLN A 653 7.46 4.80 -23.50
C GLN A 653 7.14 5.71 -22.30
N GLN A 654 5.91 5.64 -21.80
CA GLN A 654 5.52 6.31 -20.57
C GLN A 654 5.89 5.42 -19.39
N SER A 655 6.65 5.97 -18.45
CA SER A 655 6.89 5.36 -17.14
C SER A 655 6.96 6.46 -16.10
N PHE A 656 6.32 6.30 -14.95
CA PHE A 656 6.46 7.25 -13.84
C PHE A 656 7.87 7.23 -13.26
N TYR A 657 8.52 6.07 -13.37
CA TYR A 657 9.75 5.78 -12.69
C TYR A 657 10.64 4.82 -13.41
#